data_AF-A0A1A8T930-F1
#
_entry.id   AF-A0A1A8T930-F1
#
_cell.length_a   1.000
_cell.length_b   1.000
_cell.length_c   1.000
_cell.angle_alpha   90.00
_cell.angle_beta   90.00
_cell.angle_gamma   90.00
#
_symmetry.space_group_name_H-M   'P 1'
#
loop_
_entity.id
_entity.type
_entity.pdbx_description
1 polymer ?
#
loop_
_entity_poly.entity_id
_entity_poly.type
_entity_poly.pdbx_seq_one_letter_code
_entity_poly.pdbx_strand_id
1 'polypeptide(L)'
;MLRIGVSCILCLFTIAHAFAAQDTVRLQLKWQHAYQFAGYYAAQELGLYNQAGLNVEIVPASPSTNVVEEVTSGRAQYGVGNSSILIQRDKGFPLTILAVIFQHSPTVFIAKNDVITFHNWSKKGIMLEESSDELLLYLEQQGLDLASLNFLPHSFDPIDLTTDQVDIMSAYSTNEPFFLAQLGIPFRVFSPRTEGIDFLGDNLFTSEQELSHHSERVEAFRQASLEGWEYALKHPEQVINWIISRYRSTYSRDFLFFEAETTYDLIQPDLIEVGYINESRWHKVVKSYQALGKLSANFDLQQALYLPEPKTDWRQVWLVTGIAVPVVLLLGIMLMVIARTNRKLESALKDSRKAREKADQQADLDSLTELSNRRYFQRQLEFLCKRAAHKKTSFALFYVDLDNFKEINDLHGHQEGDNVLKIVAQRIQSVLPDYCELARIGGDEFTVIVKTLDQEALLDELAHAILDVLREPFYIGKRQCKISASIGITVSPRDSTVPSNLLQFADEAMYSAKNAGKSRLQRFSSSLHQDILEHQTLLQDLRVALDNNELFVVYQPIVELATGRICKVEALLRWQHKSRGLIGPDVFIPMAEESGLIIVLGDFVFKEAVKQLAHWRATVAPDLTVSINTSTYQYNDSGKHLEHWYQYIEQMGVPFHAIILEITESMLMHQHENVSKQLLSFRDHGIHVALDDFGTGYSSLAYLNQLDIDFIKIDKSFVRDLGKGRSAQELCEVIISMAHKLGLRVIAEGIETEAQLDFLASFHCDLGQGYLYAKPLTVDALQPLLESKQFDGYELIER
;
A
#
# COMPACT_ATOMS: atom_id res chain seq x y z
N MET A 1 56.55 15.12 -45.32
CA MET A 1 57.71 15.64 -44.57
C MET A 1 57.57 15.18 -43.13
N LEU A 2 58.62 14.53 -42.61
CA LEU A 2 59.06 14.32 -41.20
C LEU A 2 57.98 14.00 -40.14
N ARG A 3 57.88 12.79 -39.57
CA ARG A 3 58.78 12.16 -38.56
C ARG A 3 59.26 13.11 -37.44
N ILE A 4 58.86 12.77 -36.20
CA ILE A 4 59.56 12.88 -34.88
C ILE A 4 58.60 13.41 -33.80
N GLY A 5 58.43 12.64 -32.73
CA GLY A 5 57.76 13.12 -31.51
C GLY A 5 57.16 12.08 -30.57
N VAL A 6 57.68 10.85 -30.50
CA VAL A 6 57.46 9.94 -29.36
C VAL A 6 58.67 10.07 -28.45
N SER A 7 58.47 10.60 -27.24
CA SER A 7 59.23 10.34 -25.99
C SER A 7 59.14 11.54 -25.07
N CYS A 8 58.39 11.39 -23.98
CA CYS A 8 58.65 11.91 -22.63
C CYS A 8 57.32 11.93 -21.88
N ILE A 9 57.09 10.92 -21.03
CA ILE A 9 56.47 10.93 -19.69
C ILE A 9 56.28 9.44 -19.36
N LEU A 10 57.39 8.81 -18.99
CA LEU A 10 57.43 7.47 -18.43
C LEU A 10 58.62 7.46 -17.47
N CYS A 11 58.51 8.24 -16.40
CA CYS A 11 59.42 8.24 -15.26
C CYS A 11 58.72 8.89 -14.07
N LEU A 12 58.90 8.26 -12.89
CA LEU A 12 58.46 8.66 -11.54
C LEU A 12 57.09 8.18 -11.09
N PHE A 13 57.02 6.92 -10.66
CA PHE A 13 56.38 6.55 -9.39
C PHE A 13 57.01 5.25 -8.87
N THR A 14 58.26 5.32 -8.43
CA THR A 14 58.79 4.37 -7.45
C THR A 14 58.42 4.89 -6.07
N ILE A 15 57.33 4.35 -5.48
CA ILE A 15 57.02 4.58 -4.07
C ILE A 15 57.98 3.73 -3.25
N ALA A 16 59.01 4.38 -2.71
CA ALA A 16 59.82 3.82 -1.65
C ALA A 16 58.93 3.62 -0.41
N HIS A 17 58.68 2.38 0.00
CA HIS A 17 58.17 2.10 1.34
C HIS A 17 59.34 2.29 2.31
N ALA A 18 59.45 3.49 2.87
CA ALA A 18 60.27 3.68 4.06
C ALA A 18 59.58 2.93 5.21
N PHE A 19 60.25 1.93 5.77
CA PHE A 19 59.91 1.36 7.07
C PHE A 19 60.02 2.48 8.12
N ALA A 20 58.94 3.19 8.38
CA ALA A 20 58.83 4.09 9.51
C ALA A 20 58.83 3.26 10.81
N ALA A 21 59.50 3.74 11.85
CA ALA A 21 59.48 3.10 13.16
C ALA A 21 58.04 3.00 13.65
N GLN A 22 57.62 1.81 14.10
CA GLN A 22 56.27 1.60 14.64
C GLN A 22 56.16 2.27 16.01
N ASP A 23 55.20 3.17 16.17
CA ASP A 23 54.89 3.79 17.45
C ASP A 23 54.28 2.74 18.38
N THR A 24 54.89 2.54 19.55
CA THR A 24 54.34 1.62 20.56
C THR A 24 53.32 2.37 21.41
N VAL A 25 52.09 1.86 21.46
CA VAL A 25 50.99 2.43 22.21
C VAL A 25 50.29 1.38 23.06
N ARG A 26 49.67 1.82 24.15
CA ARG A 26 48.96 0.95 25.09
C ARG A 26 47.47 1.25 25.11
N LEU A 27 46.67 0.18 25.03
CA LEU A 27 45.23 0.19 25.28
C LEU A 27 44.98 -0.42 26.67
N GLN A 28 44.49 0.39 27.60
CA GLN A 28 44.08 -0.06 28.93
C GLN A 28 42.60 -0.47 28.91
N LEU A 29 42.34 -1.76 29.10
CA LEU A 29 41.00 -2.30 29.27
C LEU A 29 40.47 -2.00 30.67
N LYS A 30 39.14 -1.96 30.83
CA LYS A 30 38.47 -1.83 32.14
C LYS A 30 38.29 -3.14 32.90
N TRP A 31 38.46 -4.28 32.24
CA TRP A 31 38.34 -5.62 32.83
C TRP A 31 39.46 -6.55 32.34
N GLN A 32 39.40 -7.80 32.79
CA GLN A 32 40.25 -8.89 32.28
C GLN A 32 39.93 -9.23 30.82
N HIS A 33 40.81 -10.00 30.17
CA HIS A 33 40.63 -10.40 28.79
C HIS A 33 39.32 -11.19 28.59
N ALA A 34 38.39 -10.63 27.83
CA ALA A 34 37.06 -11.14 27.59
C ALA A 34 36.55 -10.69 26.20
N TYR A 35 35.47 -11.28 25.71
CA TYR A 35 34.90 -11.00 24.39
C TYR A 35 34.34 -9.59 24.26
N GLN A 36 33.95 -8.90 25.35
CA GLN A 36 33.57 -7.48 25.29
C GLN A 36 34.65 -6.55 24.70
N PHE A 37 35.89 -7.03 24.53
CA PHE A 37 37.00 -6.31 23.90
C PHE A 37 37.44 -6.92 22.55
N ALA A 38 36.60 -7.77 21.95
CA ALA A 38 36.91 -8.62 20.80
C ALA A 38 37.53 -7.86 19.61
N GLY A 39 37.03 -6.66 19.31
CA GLY A 39 37.53 -5.87 18.18
C GLY A 39 39.01 -5.49 18.28
N TYR A 40 39.51 -5.21 19.49
CA TYR A 40 40.92 -4.86 19.69
C TYR A 40 41.84 -6.07 19.47
N TYR A 41 41.41 -7.27 19.87
CA TYR A 41 42.16 -8.49 19.58
C TYR A 41 42.13 -8.80 18.08
N ALA A 42 40.97 -8.68 17.44
CA ALA A 42 40.87 -8.89 16.00
C ALA A 42 41.78 -7.91 15.23
N ALA A 43 41.83 -6.64 15.63
CA ALA A 43 42.73 -5.65 15.03
C ALA A 43 44.22 -6.02 15.20
N GLN A 44 44.62 -6.54 16.36
CA GLN A 44 45.97 -7.03 16.60
C GLN A 44 46.29 -8.26 15.74
N GLU A 45 45.41 -9.25 15.73
CA GLU A 45 45.67 -10.56 15.13
C GLU A 45 45.58 -10.59 13.61
N LEU A 46 44.78 -9.68 13.03
CA LEU A 46 44.78 -9.40 11.58
C LEU A 46 45.94 -8.50 11.14
N GLY A 47 46.72 -7.98 12.10
CA GLY A 47 47.81 -7.05 11.84
C GLY A 47 47.35 -5.68 11.37
N LEU A 48 46.10 -5.28 11.64
CA LEU A 48 45.56 -3.97 11.26
C LEU A 48 46.32 -2.84 11.94
N TYR A 49 46.67 -3.01 13.22
CA TYR A 49 47.54 -2.05 13.92
C TYR A 49 48.92 -1.93 13.26
N ASN A 50 49.54 -3.06 12.89
CA ASN A 50 50.84 -3.04 12.21
C ASN A 50 50.78 -2.35 10.85
N GLN A 51 49.70 -2.59 10.08
CA GLN A 51 49.44 -1.91 8.80
C GLN A 51 49.23 -0.41 8.98
N ALA A 52 48.62 -0.01 10.10
CA ALA A 52 48.47 1.38 10.52
C ALA A 52 49.75 1.99 11.11
N GLY A 53 50.87 1.26 11.15
CA GLY A 53 52.15 1.74 11.67
C GLY A 53 52.26 1.72 13.20
N LEU A 54 51.39 0.98 13.89
CA LEU A 54 51.29 0.94 15.35
C LEU A 54 51.65 -0.44 15.89
N ASN A 55 52.36 -0.43 17.02
CA ASN A 55 52.56 -1.62 17.85
C ASN A 55 51.71 -1.47 19.12
N VAL A 56 50.59 -2.19 19.18
CA VAL A 56 49.61 -2.04 20.28
C VAL A 56 49.83 -3.11 21.35
N GLU A 57 49.99 -2.66 22.59
CA GLU A 57 49.95 -3.51 23.78
C GLU A 57 48.57 -3.38 24.45
N ILE A 58 47.81 -4.49 24.52
CA ILE A 58 46.50 -4.55 25.15
C ILE A 58 46.66 -5.02 26.59
N VAL A 59 46.34 -4.15 27.55
CA VAL A 59 46.59 -4.36 28.98
C VAL A 59 45.25 -4.60 29.70
N PRO A 60 45.04 -5.76 30.37
CA PRO A 60 43.84 -5.99 31.17
C PRO A 60 43.88 -5.17 32.47
N ALA A 61 42.72 -4.81 33.02
CA ALA A 61 42.63 -4.16 34.34
C ALA A 61 42.48 -5.17 35.48
N SER A 62 43.10 -4.90 36.62
CA SER A 62 42.77 -5.52 37.90
C SER A 62 41.73 -4.67 38.64
N PRO A 63 41.06 -5.19 39.69
CA PRO A 63 40.10 -4.41 40.49
C PRO A 63 40.65 -3.11 41.09
N SER A 64 41.98 -2.96 41.19
CA SER A 64 42.64 -1.74 41.67
C SER A 64 43.05 -0.77 40.55
N THR A 65 42.87 -1.13 39.28
CA THR A 65 43.29 -0.32 38.13
C THR A 65 42.33 0.82 37.89
N ASN A 66 42.82 2.06 37.94
CA ASN A 66 42.07 3.23 37.50
C ASN A 66 42.42 3.56 36.03
N VAL A 67 41.57 3.14 35.09
CA VAL A 67 41.79 3.33 33.65
C VAL A 67 41.96 4.81 33.28
N VAL A 68 41.22 5.71 33.93
CA VAL A 68 41.31 7.15 33.67
C VAL A 68 42.69 7.68 34.08
N GLU A 69 43.23 7.22 35.21
CA GLU A 69 44.56 7.61 35.65
C GLU A 69 45.66 7.05 34.74
N GLU A 70 45.53 5.81 34.27
CA GLU A 70 46.48 5.21 33.32
C GLU A 70 46.57 6.02 32.01
N VAL A 71 45.42 6.48 31.49
CA VAL A 71 45.37 7.28 30.25
C VAL A 71 45.85 8.71 30.48
N THR A 72 45.41 9.36 31.57
CA THR A 72 45.77 10.77 31.83
C THR A 72 47.22 10.95 32.29
N SER A 73 47.83 9.92 32.90
CA SER A 73 49.26 9.92 33.23
C SER A 73 50.18 9.56 32.06
N GLY A 74 49.62 9.15 30.90
CA GLY A 74 50.37 8.72 29.73
C GLY A 74 50.97 7.31 29.81
N ARG A 75 50.66 6.54 30.86
CA ARG A 75 51.04 5.11 30.97
C ARG A 75 50.31 4.25 29.94
N ALA A 76 49.10 4.65 29.56
CA ALA A 76 48.37 4.17 28.41
C ALA A 76 47.97 5.36 27.50
N GLN A 77 47.90 5.12 26.19
CA GLN A 77 47.46 6.15 25.22
C GLN A 77 45.94 6.09 25.02
N TYR A 78 45.35 4.92 25.18
CA TYR A 78 43.94 4.67 24.96
C TYR A 78 43.34 3.89 26.12
N GLY A 79 42.06 4.12 26.38
CA GLY A 79 41.30 3.40 27.41
C GLY A 79 39.91 3.02 26.93
N VAL A 80 39.32 2.03 27.59
CA VAL A 80 37.90 1.68 27.42
C VAL A 80 37.16 1.99 28.71
N GLY A 81 36.02 2.67 28.63
CA GLY A 81 35.25 3.02 29.83
C GLY A 81 33.78 3.32 29.57
N ASN A 82 33.00 3.43 30.63
CA ASN A 82 31.57 3.71 30.56
C ASN A 82 31.31 5.22 30.34
N SER A 83 30.03 5.60 30.21
CA SER A 83 29.63 7.01 30.06
C SER A 83 30.10 7.94 31.20
N SER A 84 30.50 7.39 32.35
CA SER A 84 31.04 8.13 33.49
C SER A 84 32.36 8.86 33.20
N ILE A 85 33.00 8.60 32.05
CA ILE A 85 34.13 9.40 31.54
C ILE A 85 33.78 10.90 31.49
N LEU A 86 32.53 11.28 31.20
CA LEU A 86 32.11 12.69 31.19
C LEU A 86 32.22 13.33 32.59
N ILE A 87 31.89 12.58 33.64
CA ILE A 87 32.02 13.04 35.04
C ILE A 87 33.49 13.27 35.37
N GLN A 88 34.38 12.38 34.92
CA GLN A 88 35.82 12.54 35.14
C GLN A 88 36.36 13.75 34.36
N ARG A 89 35.85 13.99 33.15
CA ARG A 89 36.19 15.18 32.38
C ARG A 89 35.81 16.48 33.10
N ASP A 90 34.60 16.53 33.66
CA ASP A 90 34.12 17.69 34.43
C ASP A 90 34.95 17.91 35.72
N LYS A 91 35.50 16.83 36.30
CA LYS A 91 36.46 16.89 37.43
C LYS A 91 37.87 17.36 37.04
N GLY A 92 38.10 17.69 35.77
CA GLY A 92 39.37 18.25 35.28
C GLY A 92 40.32 17.25 34.63
N PHE A 93 39.89 16.01 34.37
CA PHE A 93 40.68 15.05 33.59
C PHE A 93 40.48 15.29 32.08
N PRO A 94 41.51 15.68 31.30
CA PRO A 94 41.34 16.09 29.90
C PRO A 94 41.16 14.87 28.99
N LEU A 95 39.95 14.33 28.91
CA LEU A 95 39.61 13.09 28.20
C LEU A 95 38.71 13.33 26.99
N THR A 96 38.92 12.58 25.91
CA THR A 96 38.10 12.66 24.69
C THR A 96 37.64 11.27 24.27
N ILE A 97 36.34 11.13 24.00
CA ILE A 97 35.72 9.90 23.50
C ILE A 97 35.94 9.81 22.00
N LEU A 98 36.61 8.74 21.57
CA LEU A 98 37.00 8.47 20.19
C LEU A 98 35.95 7.67 19.41
N ALA A 99 35.28 6.75 20.09
CA ALA A 99 34.27 5.88 19.50
C ALA A 99 33.37 5.28 20.57
N VAL A 100 32.12 5.00 20.20
CA VAL A 100 31.15 4.30 21.06
C VAL A 100 31.00 2.88 20.52
N ILE A 101 31.53 1.89 21.23
CA ILE A 101 31.42 0.51 20.79
C ILE A 101 30.02 -0.02 21.14
N PHE A 102 29.60 0.07 22.41
CA PHE A 102 28.29 -0.42 22.81
C PHE A 102 27.27 0.70 22.75
N GLN A 103 26.30 0.54 21.85
CA GLN A 103 25.19 1.48 21.72
C GLN A 103 24.19 1.35 22.87
N HIS A 104 24.26 0.29 23.67
CA HIS A 104 23.46 0.12 24.88
C HIS A 104 24.36 -0.25 26.07
N SER A 105 24.10 0.37 27.22
CA SER A 105 24.82 0.03 28.44
C SER A 105 24.52 -1.41 28.87
N PRO A 106 25.55 -2.20 29.22
CA PRO A 106 25.36 -3.56 29.73
C PRO A 106 24.85 -3.58 31.18
N THR A 107 24.85 -2.44 31.89
CA THR A 107 24.61 -2.38 33.33
C THR A 107 23.15 -2.62 33.70
N VAL A 108 22.92 -3.54 34.64
CA VAL A 108 21.59 -3.94 35.14
C VAL A 108 21.64 -4.19 36.64
N PHE A 109 20.46 -4.29 37.27
CA PHE A 109 20.34 -4.93 38.58
C PHE A 109 19.96 -6.40 38.40
N ILE A 110 20.61 -7.28 39.16
CA ILE A 110 20.18 -8.67 39.34
C ILE A 110 19.71 -8.83 40.78
N ALA A 111 18.53 -9.43 40.97
CA ALA A 111 17.97 -9.68 42.28
C ALA A 111 17.62 -11.17 42.48
N LYS A 112 17.53 -11.58 43.74
CA LYS A 112 16.95 -12.89 44.10
C LYS A 112 15.56 -13.02 43.48
N ASN A 113 15.19 -14.24 43.10
CA ASN A 113 13.97 -14.48 42.34
C ASN A 113 12.66 -14.09 43.08
N ASP A 114 12.68 -14.00 44.41
CA ASP A 114 11.56 -13.55 45.25
C ASP A 114 11.42 -12.01 45.30
N VAL A 115 12.41 -11.27 44.81
CA VAL A 115 12.35 -9.81 44.65
C VAL A 115 11.69 -9.47 43.32
N ILE A 116 10.37 -9.21 43.36
CA ILE A 116 9.55 -9.02 42.15
C ILE A 116 9.43 -7.54 41.76
N THR A 117 9.38 -6.63 42.73
CA THR A 117 9.11 -5.19 42.49
C THR A 117 9.98 -4.30 43.38
N PHE A 118 10.05 -3.01 43.06
CA PHE A 118 10.77 -2.00 43.83
C PHE A 118 10.16 -1.69 45.22
N HIS A 119 8.93 -2.16 45.50
CA HIS A 119 8.12 -1.76 46.67
C HIS A 119 8.73 -2.09 48.04
N ASN A 120 9.77 -2.93 48.11
CA ASN A 120 10.43 -3.33 49.36
C ASN A 120 11.96 -3.19 49.37
N TRP A 121 12.54 -2.50 48.39
CA TRP A 121 14.01 -2.43 48.21
C TRP A 121 14.71 -1.70 49.37
N SER A 122 14.02 -0.81 50.09
CA SER A 122 14.57 -0.12 51.28
C SER A 122 14.89 -1.05 52.46
N LYS A 123 14.40 -2.30 52.45
CA LYS A 123 14.69 -3.31 53.49
C LYS A 123 15.68 -4.37 53.02
N LYS A 124 16.25 -4.20 51.83
CA LYS A 124 17.04 -5.20 51.12
C LYS A 124 18.50 -4.76 51.04
N GLY A 125 19.43 -5.71 51.09
CA GLY A 125 20.85 -5.42 50.88
C GLY A 125 21.12 -5.23 49.39
N ILE A 126 21.52 -4.01 49.00
CA ILE A 126 21.80 -3.65 47.60
C ILE A 126 23.31 -3.52 47.43
N MET A 127 23.93 -4.49 46.79
CA MET A 127 25.34 -4.43 46.46
C MET A 127 25.53 -3.59 45.19
N LEU A 128 26.21 -2.44 45.29
CA LEU A 128 26.30 -1.48 44.18
C LEU A 128 27.76 -1.15 43.87
N GLU A 129 28.13 -1.26 42.59
CA GLU A 129 29.42 -0.78 42.09
C GLU A 129 29.49 0.75 42.12
N GLU A 130 30.60 1.33 42.60
CA GLU A 130 30.79 2.79 42.73
C GLU A 130 30.61 3.56 41.41
N SER A 131 30.83 2.91 40.26
CA SER A 131 30.75 3.54 38.93
C SER A 131 29.40 3.35 38.20
N SER A 132 28.39 2.82 38.89
CA SER A 132 27.05 2.53 38.35
C SER A 132 26.06 3.70 38.49
N ASP A 133 26.44 4.90 38.05
CA ASP A 133 25.58 6.09 38.15
C ASP A 133 24.24 5.94 37.38
N GLU A 134 24.21 5.13 36.30
CA GLU A 134 22.99 4.79 35.56
C GLU A 134 21.97 4.02 36.41
N LEU A 135 22.45 3.14 37.29
CA LEU A 135 21.60 2.38 38.21
C LEU A 135 21.05 3.25 39.34
N LEU A 136 21.82 4.24 39.80
CA LEU A 136 21.33 5.21 40.78
C LEU A 136 20.20 6.06 40.19
N LEU A 137 20.35 6.51 38.94
CA LEU A 137 19.27 7.20 38.21
C LEU A 137 18.03 6.32 38.08
N TYR A 138 18.22 5.03 37.82
CA TYR A 138 17.12 4.08 37.71
C TYR A 138 16.33 3.99 39.02
N LEU A 139 17.01 3.90 40.16
CA LEU A 139 16.35 3.89 41.47
C LEU A 139 15.59 5.18 41.76
N GLU A 140 16.17 6.35 41.44
CA GLU A 140 15.49 7.64 41.64
C GLU A 140 14.26 7.81 40.74
N GLN A 141 14.32 7.37 39.47
CA GLN A 141 13.16 7.40 38.57
C GLN A 141 12.03 6.47 39.03
N GLN A 142 12.38 5.37 39.70
CA GLN A 142 11.40 4.48 40.36
C GLN A 142 10.86 5.07 41.68
N GLY A 143 11.25 6.29 42.05
CA GLY A 143 10.76 7.00 43.23
C GLY A 143 11.36 6.51 44.54
N LEU A 144 12.50 5.81 44.50
CA LEU A 144 13.22 5.38 45.70
C LEU A 144 14.14 6.50 46.20
N ASP A 145 14.02 6.82 47.50
CA ASP A 145 14.96 7.72 48.17
C ASP A 145 16.27 6.98 48.43
N LEU A 146 17.33 7.37 47.70
CA LEU A 146 18.66 6.75 47.80
C LEU A 146 19.22 6.79 49.23
N ALA A 147 18.89 7.80 50.03
CA ALA A 147 19.36 7.90 51.42
C ALA A 147 18.71 6.85 52.35
N SER A 148 17.58 6.28 51.94
CA SER A 148 16.84 5.26 52.69
C SER A 148 17.24 3.82 52.34
N LEU A 149 18.10 3.63 51.33
CA LEU A 149 18.52 2.32 50.85
C LEU A 149 19.79 1.82 51.57
N ASN A 150 19.89 0.51 51.74
CA ASN A 150 21.04 -0.14 52.36
C ASN A 150 22.04 -0.59 51.29
N PHE A 151 23.00 0.27 50.96
CA PHE A 151 24.06 -0.04 50.00
C PHE A 151 25.23 -0.81 50.64
N LEU A 152 25.65 -1.87 49.97
CA LEU A 152 26.80 -2.70 50.33
C LEU A 152 27.92 -2.54 49.30
N PRO A 153 29.20 -2.62 49.70
CA PRO A 153 30.33 -2.61 48.77
C PRO A 153 30.26 -3.78 47.79
N HIS A 154 30.59 -3.54 46.52
CA HIS A 154 30.57 -4.56 45.49
C HIS A 154 31.74 -5.55 45.61
N SER A 155 31.44 -6.84 45.80
CA SER A 155 32.44 -7.92 45.88
C SER A 155 32.89 -8.45 44.52
N PHE A 156 32.10 -8.21 43.47
CA PHE A 156 32.25 -8.78 42.13
C PHE A 156 32.12 -10.32 42.08
N ASP A 157 31.55 -10.93 43.12
CA ASP A 157 31.22 -12.36 43.13
C ASP A 157 29.69 -12.56 43.01
N PRO A 158 29.19 -13.15 41.91
CA PRO A 158 27.76 -13.42 41.74
C PRO A 158 27.17 -14.32 42.83
N ILE A 159 28.00 -15.13 43.52
CA ILE A 159 27.52 -16.04 44.54
C ILE A 159 26.98 -15.32 45.77
N ASP A 160 27.34 -14.06 45.97
CA ASP A 160 26.85 -13.27 47.11
C ASP A 160 25.33 -13.10 47.09
N LEU A 161 24.70 -13.20 45.92
CA LEU A 161 23.23 -13.22 45.78
C LEU A 161 22.58 -14.44 46.45
N THR A 162 23.34 -15.47 46.82
CA THR A 162 22.86 -16.62 47.60
C THR A 162 22.95 -16.40 49.11
N THR A 163 23.67 -15.38 49.56
CA THR A 163 23.85 -15.06 50.98
C THR A 163 22.64 -14.32 51.53
N ASP A 164 22.43 -14.36 52.85
CA ASP A 164 21.34 -13.62 53.49
C ASP A 164 21.57 -12.10 53.53
N GLN A 165 22.76 -11.62 53.16
CA GLN A 165 23.14 -10.20 53.25
C GLN A 165 22.87 -9.43 51.96
N VAL A 166 22.96 -10.07 50.79
CA VAL A 166 22.74 -9.44 49.49
C VAL A 166 21.46 -9.98 48.89
N ASP A 167 20.53 -9.09 48.58
CA ASP A 167 19.28 -9.43 47.89
C ASP A 167 19.28 -8.97 46.43
N ILE A 168 20.01 -7.89 46.15
CA ILE A 168 20.10 -7.21 44.86
C ILE A 168 21.56 -6.83 44.65
N MET A 169 22.07 -6.97 43.43
CA MET A 169 23.40 -6.50 43.05
C MET A 169 23.40 -5.81 41.69
N SER A 170 24.26 -4.80 41.53
CA SER A 170 24.63 -4.34 40.19
C SER A 170 25.34 -5.46 39.43
N ALA A 171 25.11 -5.53 38.13
CA ALA A 171 25.69 -6.55 37.27
C ALA A 171 25.81 -6.03 35.84
N TYR A 172 26.58 -6.75 35.04
CA TYR A 172 26.65 -6.63 33.61
C TYR A 172 25.82 -7.75 32.99
N SER A 173 24.86 -7.40 32.13
CA SER A 173 24.05 -8.36 31.36
C SER A 173 24.91 -9.36 30.57
N THR A 174 26.15 -8.97 30.22
CA THR A 174 27.15 -9.78 29.52
C THR A 174 27.93 -10.74 30.43
N ASN A 175 27.75 -10.74 31.75
CA ASN A 175 28.61 -11.47 32.69
C ASN A 175 27.84 -12.30 33.75
N GLU A 176 27.33 -11.67 34.80
CA GLU A 176 26.79 -12.35 35.98
C GLU A 176 25.60 -13.29 35.69
N PRO A 177 24.68 -12.99 34.73
CA PRO A 177 23.61 -13.91 34.36
C PRO A 177 24.10 -15.30 33.95
N PHE A 178 25.24 -15.40 33.26
CA PHE A 178 25.81 -16.68 32.82
C PHE A 178 26.20 -17.54 34.02
N PHE A 179 26.93 -16.97 34.97
CA PHE A 179 27.44 -17.70 36.13
C PHE A 179 26.31 -18.14 37.06
N LEU A 180 25.31 -17.29 37.28
CA LEU A 180 24.13 -17.65 38.06
C LEU A 180 23.31 -18.76 37.39
N ALA A 181 23.14 -18.70 36.06
CA ALA A 181 22.46 -19.75 35.30
C ALA A 181 23.22 -21.08 35.35
N GLN A 182 24.55 -21.06 35.24
CA GLN A 182 25.40 -22.25 35.33
C GLN A 182 25.32 -22.92 36.71
N LEU A 183 25.16 -22.12 37.76
CA LEU A 183 24.98 -22.61 39.14
C LEU A 183 23.52 -23.01 39.44
N GLY A 184 22.59 -22.83 38.51
CA GLY A 184 21.17 -23.12 38.69
C GLY A 184 20.48 -22.19 39.71
N ILE A 185 21.05 -21.01 39.96
CA ILE A 185 20.52 -20.04 40.91
C ILE A 185 19.47 -19.20 40.17
N PRO A 186 18.19 -19.20 40.58
CA PRO A 186 17.18 -18.39 39.93
C PRO A 186 17.34 -16.91 40.32
N PHE A 187 17.29 -16.03 39.32
CA PHE A 187 17.43 -14.59 39.51
C PHE A 187 16.46 -13.81 38.62
N ARG A 188 16.27 -12.53 38.92
CA ARG A 188 15.53 -11.57 38.10
C ARG A 188 16.44 -10.43 37.68
N VAL A 189 16.28 -9.98 36.43
CA VAL A 189 17.01 -8.84 35.88
C VAL A 189 16.09 -7.62 35.84
N PHE A 190 16.55 -6.51 36.38
CA PHE A 190 15.93 -5.19 36.28
C PHE A 190 16.84 -4.31 35.45
N SER A 191 16.44 -4.01 34.21
CA SER A 191 17.24 -3.22 33.27
C SER A 191 16.76 -1.76 33.25
N PRO A 192 17.66 -0.77 33.40
CA PRO A 192 17.30 0.65 33.23
C PRO A 192 16.66 0.96 31.86
N ARG A 193 17.03 0.18 30.84
CA ARG A 193 16.55 0.34 29.46
C ARG A 193 15.03 0.19 29.32
N THR A 194 14.39 -0.62 30.17
CA THR A 194 12.92 -0.79 30.10
C THR A 194 12.19 0.50 30.48
N GLU A 195 12.84 1.38 31.23
CA GLU A 195 12.31 2.69 31.64
C GLU A 195 12.86 3.86 30.80
N GLY A 196 13.54 3.57 29.70
CA GLY A 196 14.10 4.59 28.81
C GLY A 196 15.39 5.24 29.32
N ILE A 197 16.01 4.71 30.37
CA ILE A 197 17.39 5.04 30.74
C ILE A 197 18.31 4.12 29.95
N ASP A 198 19.03 4.69 28.97
CA ASP A 198 19.86 3.92 28.06
C ASP A 198 21.15 4.67 27.74
N PHE A 199 22.17 4.46 28.57
CA PHE A 199 23.49 5.05 28.39
C PHE A 199 24.33 4.29 27.38
N LEU A 200 25.47 4.89 27.01
CA LEU A 200 26.42 4.32 26.07
C LEU A 200 27.50 3.54 26.84
N GLY A 201 27.70 2.30 26.45
CA GLY A 201 28.70 1.39 27.03
C GLY A 201 30.00 1.40 26.23
N ASP A 202 31.08 0.92 26.86
CA ASP A 202 32.36 0.61 26.21
C ASP A 202 32.81 1.66 25.20
N ASN A 203 33.03 2.87 25.72
CA ASN A 203 33.52 4.00 24.97
C ASN A 203 35.04 3.92 24.89
N LEU A 204 35.56 3.92 23.68
CA LEU A 204 36.99 4.09 23.43
C LEU A 204 37.33 5.56 23.65
N PHE A 205 38.33 5.85 24.47
CA PHE A 205 38.74 7.21 24.78
C PHE A 205 40.26 7.38 24.84
N THR A 206 40.71 8.63 24.79
CA THR A 206 42.12 9.03 24.94
C THR A 206 42.23 10.33 25.74
N SER A 207 43.45 10.81 25.98
CA SER A 207 43.67 12.13 26.57
C SER A 207 43.70 13.22 25.48
N GLU A 208 43.32 14.45 25.82
CA GLU A 208 43.45 15.58 24.90
C GLU A 208 44.91 15.84 24.52
N GLN A 209 45.85 15.52 25.42
CA GLN A 209 47.28 15.62 25.15
C GLN A 209 47.68 14.67 24.00
N GLU A 210 47.22 13.42 24.05
CA GLU A 210 47.46 12.44 22.99
C GLU A 210 46.81 12.87 21.67
N LEU A 211 45.57 13.35 21.73
CA LEU A 211 44.85 13.84 20.55
C LEU A 211 45.50 15.06 19.89
N SER A 212 46.01 16.01 20.69
CA SER A 212 46.64 17.24 20.19
C SER A 212 48.06 17.02 19.65
N HIS A 213 48.84 16.13 20.27
CA HIS A 213 50.23 15.88 19.88
C HIS A 213 50.35 14.80 18.80
N HIS A 214 49.40 13.86 18.74
CA HIS A 214 49.47 12.67 17.89
C HIS A 214 48.13 12.36 17.21
N SER A 215 47.47 13.36 16.64
CA SER A 215 46.15 13.22 15.99
C SER A 215 46.10 12.13 14.91
N GLU A 216 47.14 12.00 14.08
CA GLU A 216 47.22 10.95 13.05
C GLU A 216 47.30 9.55 13.67
N ARG A 217 48.01 9.40 14.80
CA ARG A 217 48.13 8.14 15.54
C ARG A 217 46.80 7.75 16.17
N VAL A 218 46.11 8.72 16.77
CA VAL A 218 44.77 8.52 17.35
C VAL A 218 43.78 8.03 16.30
N GLU A 219 43.76 8.66 15.12
CA GLU A 219 42.86 8.23 14.05
C GLU A 219 43.26 6.86 13.48
N ALA A 220 44.56 6.59 13.30
CA ALA A 220 45.05 5.30 12.87
C ALA A 220 44.68 4.16 13.84
N PHE A 221 44.83 4.41 15.15
CA PHE A 221 44.45 3.47 16.19
C PHE A 221 42.93 3.24 16.22
N ARG A 222 42.16 4.32 16.17
CA ARG A 222 40.69 4.28 16.15
C ARG A 222 40.20 3.48 14.94
N GLN A 223 40.63 3.82 13.73
CA GLN A 223 40.20 3.15 12.51
C GLN A 223 40.54 1.65 12.53
N ALA A 224 41.79 1.28 12.87
CA ALA A 224 42.19 -0.12 12.96
C ALA A 224 41.36 -0.90 14.01
N SER A 225 41.02 -0.25 15.13
CA SER A 225 40.17 -0.85 16.17
C SER A 225 38.73 -1.08 15.68
N LEU A 226 38.16 -0.14 14.93
CA LEU A 226 36.80 -0.26 14.38
C LEU A 226 36.72 -1.35 13.30
N GLU A 227 37.70 -1.42 12.40
CA GLU A 227 37.82 -2.51 11.42
C GLU A 227 37.97 -3.88 12.13
N GLY A 228 38.72 -3.91 13.23
CA GLY A 228 38.81 -5.10 14.08
C GLY A 228 37.46 -5.49 14.68
N TRP A 229 36.66 -4.54 15.15
CA TRP A 229 35.30 -4.80 15.64
C TRP A 229 34.37 -5.33 14.56
N GLU A 230 34.40 -4.76 13.36
CA GLU A 230 33.61 -5.27 12.22
C GLU A 230 33.94 -6.74 11.91
N TYR A 231 35.23 -7.11 11.99
CA TYR A 231 35.65 -8.48 11.82
C TYR A 231 35.16 -9.38 12.97
N ALA A 232 35.36 -8.92 14.21
CA ALA A 232 35.01 -9.70 15.39
C ALA A 232 33.53 -10.09 15.41
N LEU A 233 32.64 -9.15 15.06
CA LEU A 233 31.20 -9.40 15.03
C LEU A 233 30.77 -10.40 13.95
N LYS A 234 31.53 -10.52 12.86
CA LYS A 234 31.29 -11.51 11.79
C LYS A 234 31.93 -12.87 12.07
N HIS A 235 32.97 -12.90 12.90
CA HIS A 235 33.79 -14.09 13.14
C HIS A 235 34.00 -14.37 14.65
N PRO A 236 32.93 -14.50 15.44
CA PRO A 236 33.03 -14.61 16.90
C PRO A 236 33.86 -15.81 17.36
N GLU A 237 33.65 -16.99 16.77
CA GLU A 237 34.37 -18.21 17.14
C GLU A 237 35.89 -18.07 16.99
N GLN A 238 36.33 -17.41 15.90
CA GLN A 238 37.76 -17.23 15.66
C GLN A 238 38.39 -16.28 16.68
N VAL A 239 37.70 -15.20 17.02
CA VAL A 239 38.18 -14.24 18.01
C VAL A 239 38.20 -14.86 19.41
N ILE A 240 37.18 -15.64 19.77
CA ILE A 240 37.15 -16.43 21.03
C ILE A 240 38.39 -17.34 21.11
N ASN A 241 38.73 -18.03 20.01
CA ASN A 241 39.91 -18.89 19.97
C ASN A 241 41.22 -18.10 20.18
N TRP A 242 41.33 -16.87 19.65
CA TRP A 242 42.48 -16.00 19.93
C TRP A 242 42.53 -15.55 21.38
N ILE A 243 41.40 -15.11 21.94
CA ILE A 243 41.28 -14.68 23.34
C ILE A 243 41.76 -15.79 24.29
N ILE A 244 41.34 -17.05 24.06
CA ILE A 244 41.76 -18.20 24.87
C ILE A 244 43.24 -18.53 24.66
N SER A 245 43.68 -18.66 23.40
CA SER A 245 45.01 -19.22 23.08
C SER A 245 46.15 -18.22 23.21
N ARG A 246 45.91 -16.93 22.93
CA ARG A 246 46.96 -15.90 22.83
C ARG A 246 46.92 -14.92 24.00
N TYR A 247 45.72 -14.55 24.46
CA TYR A 247 45.53 -13.59 25.56
C TYR A 247 45.25 -14.25 26.91
N ARG A 248 45.20 -15.59 26.96
CA ARG A 248 45.09 -16.40 28.19
C ARG A 248 43.93 -15.98 29.09
N SER A 249 42.77 -15.71 28.51
CA SER A 249 41.56 -15.45 29.27
C SER A 249 41.26 -16.59 30.27
N THR A 250 40.82 -16.22 31.47
CA THR A 250 40.41 -17.16 32.52
C THR A 250 38.98 -17.69 32.32
N TYR A 251 38.24 -17.13 31.36
CA TYR A 251 36.86 -17.50 31.09
C TYR A 251 36.76 -18.77 30.25
N SER A 252 35.67 -19.52 30.45
CA SER A 252 35.36 -20.70 29.64
C SER A 252 34.98 -20.28 28.22
N ARG A 253 35.14 -21.21 27.26
CA ARG A 253 34.67 -20.98 25.88
C ARG A 253 33.17 -20.68 25.84
N ASP A 254 32.37 -21.38 26.64
CA ASP A 254 30.92 -21.19 26.70
C ASP A 254 30.54 -19.79 27.22
N PHE A 255 31.26 -19.28 28.22
CA PHE A 255 31.09 -17.90 28.69
C PHE A 255 31.38 -16.90 27.58
N LEU A 256 32.49 -17.08 26.85
CA LEU A 256 32.88 -16.14 25.80
C LEU A 256 31.90 -16.15 24.61
N PHE A 257 31.23 -17.28 24.34
CA PHE A 257 30.13 -17.32 23.37
C PHE A 257 28.89 -16.57 23.86
N PHE A 258 28.49 -16.79 25.12
CA PHE A 258 27.40 -16.03 25.73
C PHE A 258 27.66 -14.52 25.72
N GLU A 259 28.88 -14.12 26.09
CA GLU A 259 29.30 -12.73 26.08
C GLU A 259 29.31 -12.15 24.65
N ALA A 260 29.67 -12.96 23.64
CA ALA A 260 29.63 -12.56 22.23
C ALA A 260 28.22 -12.28 21.71
N GLU A 261 27.26 -13.17 22.01
CA GLU A 261 25.85 -12.98 21.65
C GLU A 261 25.27 -11.74 22.32
N THR A 262 25.49 -11.60 23.63
CA THR A 262 24.99 -10.45 24.40
C THR A 262 25.65 -9.13 23.93
N THR A 263 26.95 -9.16 23.62
CA THR A 263 27.67 -8.00 23.07
C THR A 263 27.10 -7.59 21.72
N TYR A 264 26.76 -8.53 20.84
CA TYR A 264 26.16 -8.23 19.55
C TYR A 264 24.85 -7.43 19.71
N ASP A 265 24.00 -7.84 20.65
CA ASP A 265 22.73 -7.16 20.97
C ASP A 265 22.92 -5.75 21.55
N LEU A 266 24.04 -5.49 22.24
CA LEU A 266 24.36 -4.17 22.78
C LEU A 266 24.98 -3.22 21.74
N ILE A 267 25.66 -3.77 20.72
CA ILE A 267 26.29 -2.98 19.64
C ILE A 267 25.28 -2.65 18.54
N GLN A 268 24.38 -3.58 18.19
CA GLN A 268 23.42 -3.44 17.07
C GLN A 268 24.09 -3.10 15.71
N PRO A 269 25.10 -3.88 15.25
CA PRO A 269 25.92 -3.52 14.09
C PRO A 269 25.16 -3.52 12.76
N ASP A 270 24.02 -4.20 12.67
CA ASP A 270 23.16 -4.20 11.49
C ASP A 270 22.39 -2.87 11.33
N LEU A 271 22.25 -2.11 12.42
CA LEU A 271 21.51 -0.84 12.46
C LEU A 271 22.42 0.38 12.62
N ILE A 272 23.55 0.24 13.31
CA ILE A 272 24.44 1.32 13.70
C ILE A 272 25.87 0.96 13.33
N GLU A 273 26.57 1.85 12.62
CA GLU A 273 27.99 1.70 12.32
C GLU A 273 28.81 1.60 13.62
N VAL A 274 29.73 0.64 13.69
CA VAL A 274 30.51 0.44 14.91
C VAL A 274 31.37 1.66 15.19
N GLY A 275 31.34 2.14 16.43
CA GLY A 275 32.06 3.34 16.82
C GLY A 275 31.32 4.65 16.55
N TYR A 276 30.10 4.60 16.00
CA TYR A 276 29.30 5.78 15.72
C TYR A 276 28.97 6.58 16.99
N ILE A 277 29.32 7.87 16.96
CA ILE A 277 29.03 8.83 18.04
C ILE A 277 27.75 9.59 17.68
N ASN A 278 26.66 9.27 18.37
CA ASN A 278 25.42 10.02 18.24
C ASN A 278 25.40 11.20 19.24
N GLU A 279 25.66 12.41 18.76
CA GLU A 279 25.66 13.62 19.60
C GLU A 279 24.36 13.80 20.37
N SER A 280 23.20 13.53 19.76
CA SER A 280 21.90 13.72 20.41
C SER A 280 21.70 12.77 21.60
N ARG A 281 22.25 11.55 21.53
CA ARG A 281 22.24 10.61 22.66
C ARG A 281 23.17 11.07 23.77
N TRP A 282 24.35 11.56 23.44
CA TRP A 282 25.27 12.13 24.42
C TRP A 282 24.68 13.34 25.15
N HIS A 283 23.92 14.20 24.47
CA HIS A 283 23.19 15.30 25.13
C HIS A 283 22.16 14.79 26.16
N LYS A 284 21.52 13.63 25.93
CA LYS A 284 20.62 13.01 26.91
C LYS A 284 21.40 12.49 28.12
N VAL A 285 22.54 11.82 27.89
CA VAL A 285 23.42 11.34 28.97
C VAL A 285 23.91 12.50 29.84
N VAL A 286 24.34 13.61 29.22
CA VAL A 286 24.73 14.85 29.93
C VAL A 286 23.59 15.36 30.83
N LYS A 287 22.38 15.48 30.29
CA LYS A 287 21.21 15.92 31.07
C LYS A 287 20.91 14.99 32.24
N SER A 288 21.03 13.68 32.04
CA SER A 288 20.84 12.70 33.09
C SER A 288 21.88 12.84 34.21
N TYR A 289 23.16 13.04 33.89
CA TYR A 289 24.18 13.30 34.91
C TYR A 289 24.03 14.65 35.61
N GLN A 290 23.57 15.68 34.91
CA GLN A 290 23.23 16.97 35.51
C GLN A 290 22.06 16.85 36.49
N ALA A 291 21.04 16.05 36.17
CA ALA A 291 19.92 15.78 37.06
C ALA A 291 20.37 15.08 38.37
N LEU A 292 21.35 14.17 38.28
CA LEU A 292 22.00 13.54 39.44
C LEU A 292 22.96 14.47 40.21
N GLY A 293 23.18 15.70 39.76
CA GLY A 293 24.18 16.61 40.33
C GLY A 293 25.63 16.14 40.16
N LYS A 294 25.88 15.20 39.24
CA LYS A 294 27.20 14.58 38.98
C LYS A 294 28.03 15.35 37.95
N LEU A 295 27.38 16.23 37.19
CA LEU A 295 28.00 16.99 36.10
C LEU A 295 27.58 18.46 36.18
N SER A 296 28.51 19.36 35.88
CA SER A 296 28.26 20.80 35.90
C SER A 296 27.22 21.23 34.85
N ALA A 297 26.47 22.30 35.16
CA ALA A 297 25.42 22.84 34.27
C ALA A 297 25.98 23.38 32.94
N ASN A 298 27.26 23.75 32.91
CA ASN A 298 27.94 24.36 31.76
C ASN A 298 28.91 23.39 31.05
N PHE A 299 28.74 22.09 31.23
CA PHE A 299 29.61 21.08 30.62
C PHE A 299 29.62 21.18 29.08
N ASP A 300 30.82 21.33 28.49
CA ASP A 300 31.00 21.38 27.04
C ASP A 300 31.14 19.97 26.46
N LEU A 301 30.04 19.48 25.88
CA LEU A 301 30.00 18.17 25.24
C LEU A 301 30.80 18.11 23.94
N GLN A 302 30.90 19.20 23.17
CA GLN A 302 31.59 19.17 21.88
C GLN A 302 33.08 18.90 22.06
N GLN A 303 33.69 19.43 23.12
CA GLN A 303 35.10 19.16 23.44
C GLN A 303 35.33 17.76 24.02
N ALA A 304 34.27 17.07 24.46
CA ALA A 304 34.37 15.71 25.00
C ALA A 304 34.31 14.63 23.91
N LEU A 305 33.84 14.97 22.70
CA LEU A 305 33.62 14.03 21.60
C LEU A 305 34.61 14.26 20.46
N TYR A 306 35.21 13.18 19.95
CA TYR A 306 36.02 13.22 18.74
C TYR A 306 35.13 13.18 17.50
N LEU A 307 35.14 14.27 16.73
CA LEU A 307 34.49 14.34 15.42
C LEU A 307 35.58 14.30 14.35
N PRO A 308 35.72 13.20 13.58
CA PRO A 308 36.75 13.11 12.55
C PRO A 308 36.48 14.18 11.48
N GLU A 309 37.50 14.98 11.15
CA GLU A 309 37.40 15.88 10.00
C GLU A 309 37.24 15.05 8.72
N PRO A 310 36.31 15.40 7.81
CA PRO A 310 36.12 14.65 6.57
C PRO A 310 37.40 14.69 5.74
N LYS A 311 38.10 13.56 5.63
CA LYS A 311 39.27 13.43 4.76
C LYS A 311 38.80 13.51 3.31
N THR A 312 39.18 14.58 2.62
CA THR A 312 39.02 14.68 1.16
C THR A 312 39.83 13.57 0.50
N ASP A 313 39.15 12.58 -0.09
CA ASP A 313 39.80 11.51 -0.84
C ASP A 313 40.39 12.08 -2.15
N TRP A 314 41.64 12.49 -2.08
CA TRP A 314 42.36 13.04 -3.22
C TRP A 314 42.40 12.07 -4.40
N ARG A 315 42.29 10.75 -4.20
CA ARG A 315 42.25 9.80 -5.33
C ARG A 315 40.98 9.98 -6.16
N GLN A 316 39.83 10.19 -5.51
CA GLN A 316 38.59 10.51 -6.20
C GLN A 316 38.69 11.87 -6.89
N VAL A 317 39.31 12.86 -6.25
CA VAL A 317 39.57 14.16 -6.88
C VAL A 317 40.46 14.02 -8.11
N TRP A 318 41.54 13.23 -8.06
CA TRP A 318 42.43 12.97 -9.20
C TRP A 318 41.78 12.11 -10.29
N LEU A 319 40.92 11.14 -9.94
CA LEU A 319 40.10 10.36 -10.89
C LEU A 319 39.08 11.24 -11.60
N VAL A 320 38.32 12.04 -10.84
CA VAL A 320 37.31 12.96 -11.37
C VAL A 320 37.95 14.02 -12.23
N THR A 321 39.06 14.63 -11.81
CA THR A 321 39.77 15.64 -12.61
C THR A 321 40.45 15.02 -13.83
N GLY A 322 41.06 13.83 -13.69
CA GLY A 322 41.68 13.09 -14.78
C GLY A 322 40.69 12.64 -15.87
N ILE A 323 39.41 12.43 -15.52
CA ILE A 323 38.34 12.14 -16.47
C ILE A 323 37.67 13.43 -16.97
N ALA A 324 37.41 14.40 -16.08
CA ALA A 324 36.66 15.61 -16.42
C ALA A 324 37.40 16.50 -17.43
N VAL A 325 38.73 16.64 -17.34
CA VAL A 325 39.49 17.47 -18.28
C VAL A 325 39.43 16.94 -19.72
N PRO A 326 39.71 15.66 -20.00
CA PRO A 326 39.53 15.12 -21.34
C PRO A 326 38.06 15.07 -21.76
N VAL A 327 37.11 14.86 -20.85
CA VAL A 327 35.67 14.95 -21.15
C VAL A 327 35.26 16.37 -21.55
N VAL A 328 35.75 17.42 -20.88
CA VAL A 328 35.48 18.82 -21.24
C VAL A 328 36.12 19.17 -22.58
N LEU A 329 37.33 18.70 -22.85
CA LEU A 329 37.99 18.86 -24.15
C LEU A 329 37.24 18.12 -25.26
N LEU A 330 36.79 16.88 -25.01
CA LEU A 330 35.95 16.10 -25.91
C LEU A 330 34.60 16.79 -26.13
N LEU A 331 33.97 17.33 -25.09
CA LEU A 331 32.73 18.10 -25.18
C LEU A 331 32.95 19.39 -25.96
N GLY A 332 34.09 20.08 -25.81
CA GLY A 332 34.44 21.26 -26.60
C GLY A 332 34.62 20.94 -28.08
N ILE A 333 35.33 19.86 -28.40
CA ILE A 333 35.48 19.35 -29.77
C ILE A 333 34.12 18.89 -30.32
N MET A 334 33.33 18.19 -29.50
CA MET A 334 31.98 17.74 -29.85
C MET A 334 31.06 18.92 -30.11
N LEU A 335 31.09 19.98 -29.30
CA LEU A 335 30.34 21.22 -29.52
C LEU A 335 30.79 21.93 -30.79
N MET A 336 32.08 21.89 -31.13
CA MET A 336 32.60 22.47 -32.37
C MET A 336 32.17 21.65 -33.60
N VAL A 337 32.12 20.32 -33.48
CA VAL A 337 31.56 19.41 -34.49
C VAL A 337 30.05 19.57 -34.59
N ILE A 338 29.33 19.71 -33.47
CA ILE A 338 27.89 20.00 -33.40
C ILE A 338 27.60 21.35 -34.03
N ALA A 339 28.40 22.39 -33.79
CA ALA A 339 28.19 23.70 -34.41
C ALA A 339 28.45 23.66 -35.93
N ARG A 340 29.48 22.93 -36.38
CA ARG A 340 29.74 22.73 -37.82
C ARG A 340 28.67 21.86 -38.48
N THR A 341 28.21 20.81 -37.82
CA THR A 341 27.14 19.94 -38.31
C THR A 341 25.81 20.67 -38.27
N ASN A 342 25.50 21.47 -37.25
CA ASN A 342 24.30 22.30 -37.16
C ASN A 342 24.24 23.34 -38.28
N ARG A 343 25.35 23.99 -38.67
CA ARG A 343 25.34 24.89 -39.84
C ARG A 343 25.11 24.13 -41.15
N LYS A 344 25.69 22.94 -41.30
CA LYS A 344 25.40 22.05 -42.45
C LYS A 344 23.97 21.49 -42.40
N LEU A 345 23.45 21.24 -41.20
CA LEU A 345 22.13 20.73 -40.90
C LEU A 345 21.07 21.80 -41.10
N GLU A 346 21.34 23.08 -40.83
CA GLU A 346 20.42 24.19 -41.13
C GLU A 346 20.24 24.35 -42.64
N SER A 347 21.32 24.26 -43.41
CA SER A 347 21.25 24.23 -44.88
C SER A 347 20.52 22.97 -45.38
N ALA A 348 20.86 21.80 -44.83
CA ALA A 348 20.21 20.53 -45.18
C ALA A 348 18.76 20.43 -44.66
N LEU A 349 18.39 21.12 -43.59
CA LEU A 349 17.02 21.23 -43.03
C LEU A 349 16.21 22.20 -43.87
N LYS A 350 16.81 23.21 -44.49
CA LYS A 350 16.10 24.09 -45.42
C LYS A 350 15.71 23.33 -46.70
N ASP A 351 16.62 22.48 -47.18
CA ASP A 351 16.40 21.62 -48.34
C ASP A 351 15.53 20.39 -47.99
N SER A 352 15.73 19.79 -46.81
CA SER A 352 14.91 18.71 -46.26
C SER A 352 13.53 19.20 -45.84
N ARG A 353 13.32 20.43 -45.37
CA ARG A 353 11.96 20.98 -45.13
C ARG A 353 11.20 21.13 -46.44
N LYS A 354 11.85 21.60 -47.52
CA LYS A 354 11.23 21.64 -48.85
C LYS A 354 10.98 20.24 -49.43
N ALA A 355 11.83 19.26 -49.12
CA ALA A 355 11.63 17.86 -49.51
C ALA A 355 10.63 17.12 -48.60
N ARG A 356 10.54 17.49 -47.32
CA ARG A 356 9.65 16.94 -46.28
C ARG A 356 8.28 17.56 -46.33
N GLU A 357 8.12 18.81 -46.74
CA GLU A 357 6.81 19.36 -47.12
C GLU A 357 6.26 18.64 -48.36
N LYS A 358 7.13 18.28 -49.32
CA LYS A 358 6.78 17.43 -50.47
C LYS A 358 6.55 15.96 -50.10
N ALA A 359 7.25 15.42 -49.09
CA ALA A 359 7.07 14.04 -48.61
C ALA A 359 5.95 13.88 -47.54
N ASP A 360 5.68 14.90 -46.73
CA ASP A 360 4.54 14.96 -45.78
C ASP A 360 3.22 15.13 -46.53
N GLN A 361 3.22 15.82 -47.69
CA GLN A 361 2.10 15.78 -48.65
C GLN A 361 1.87 14.36 -49.22
N GLN A 362 2.79 13.42 -49.00
CA GLN A 362 2.77 12.07 -49.53
C GLN A 362 2.35 11.01 -48.48
N ALA A 363 2.04 11.42 -47.24
CA ALA A 363 1.67 10.53 -46.12
C ALA A 363 0.41 11.00 -45.36
N ASP A 364 -0.57 11.57 -46.07
CA ASP A 364 -1.85 12.03 -45.51
C ASP A 364 -2.91 10.91 -45.43
N LEU A 365 -2.57 9.69 -45.84
CA LEU A 365 -3.48 8.53 -45.89
C LEU A 365 -3.17 7.49 -44.81
N ASP A 366 -4.20 6.76 -44.39
CA ASP A 366 -4.12 5.55 -43.56
C ASP A 366 -3.65 4.39 -44.42
N SER A 367 -2.62 3.67 -43.98
CA SER A 367 -1.97 2.62 -44.80
C SER A 367 -2.85 1.38 -45.02
N LEU A 368 -3.91 1.22 -44.23
CA LEU A 368 -4.83 0.08 -44.37
C LEU A 368 -6.03 0.41 -45.26
N THR A 369 -6.68 1.55 -45.02
CA THR A 369 -7.95 1.92 -45.65
C THR A 369 -7.81 2.91 -46.80
N GLU A 370 -6.62 3.50 -46.98
CA GLU A 370 -6.32 4.57 -47.95
C GLU A 370 -7.16 5.85 -47.75
N LEU A 371 -7.89 5.97 -46.64
CA LEU A 371 -8.61 7.17 -46.22
C LEU A 371 -7.65 8.20 -45.63
N SER A 372 -8.12 9.42 -45.40
CA SER A 372 -7.37 10.40 -44.62
C SER A 372 -7.00 9.85 -43.23
N ASN A 373 -5.75 10.03 -42.82
CA ASN A 373 -5.30 9.60 -41.49
C ASN A 373 -5.60 10.66 -40.41
N ARG A 374 -5.40 10.29 -39.14
CA ARG A 374 -5.57 11.17 -37.97
C ARG A 374 -4.88 12.53 -38.12
N ARG A 375 -3.67 12.58 -38.69
CA ARG A 375 -2.90 13.82 -38.85
C ARG A 375 -3.56 14.75 -39.87
N TYR A 376 -3.99 14.22 -41.01
CA TYR A 376 -4.72 15.00 -42.00
C TYR A 376 -6.04 15.53 -41.46
N PHE A 377 -6.82 14.64 -40.84
CA PHE A 377 -8.09 14.98 -40.21
C PHE A 377 -7.95 16.13 -39.19
N GLN A 378 -6.99 16.06 -38.26
CA GLN A 378 -6.78 17.11 -37.25
C GLN A 378 -6.45 18.46 -37.91
N ARG A 379 -5.62 18.46 -38.96
CA ARG A 379 -5.27 19.66 -39.72
C ARG A 379 -6.50 20.28 -40.41
N GLN A 380 -7.37 19.45 -40.98
CA GLN A 380 -8.62 19.91 -41.60
C GLN A 380 -9.61 20.44 -40.56
N LEU A 381 -9.77 19.75 -39.43
CA LEU A 381 -10.63 20.19 -38.33
C LEU A 381 -10.19 21.55 -37.77
N GLU A 382 -8.89 21.74 -37.52
CA GLU A 382 -8.33 23.03 -37.09
C GLU A 382 -8.57 24.16 -38.10
N PHE A 383 -8.37 23.87 -39.39
CA PHE A 383 -8.61 24.83 -40.46
C PHE A 383 -10.09 25.25 -40.51
N LEU A 384 -11.01 24.28 -40.44
CA LEU A 384 -12.45 24.54 -40.47
C LEU A 384 -12.94 25.27 -39.21
N CYS A 385 -12.40 24.95 -38.03
CA CYS A 385 -12.69 25.67 -36.79
C CYS A 385 -12.30 27.16 -36.90
N LYS A 386 -11.08 27.45 -37.39
CA LYS A 386 -10.63 28.83 -37.64
C LYS A 386 -11.54 29.53 -38.66
N ARG A 387 -11.95 28.83 -39.71
CA ARG A 387 -12.86 29.37 -40.73
C ARG A 387 -14.24 29.67 -40.15
N ALA A 388 -14.81 28.76 -39.35
CA ALA A 388 -16.10 28.93 -38.70
C ALA A 388 -16.10 30.13 -37.73
N ALA A 389 -15.04 30.27 -36.93
CA ALA A 389 -14.87 31.40 -36.00
C ALA A 389 -14.81 32.76 -36.72
N HIS A 390 -14.14 32.86 -37.88
CA HIS A 390 -13.95 34.13 -38.59
C HIS A 390 -15.05 34.45 -39.62
N LYS A 391 -15.56 33.44 -40.34
CA LYS A 391 -16.46 33.63 -41.50
C LYS A 391 -17.91 33.22 -41.25
N LYS A 392 -18.26 32.79 -40.03
CA LYS A 392 -19.60 32.27 -39.67
C LYS A 392 -20.09 31.13 -40.58
N THR A 393 -19.17 30.32 -41.11
CA THR A 393 -19.51 29.12 -41.90
C THR A 393 -19.73 27.94 -40.97
N SER A 394 -20.80 27.18 -41.16
CA SER A 394 -21.08 25.98 -40.37
C SER A 394 -20.50 24.71 -41.02
N PHE A 395 -20.07 23.78 -40.18
CA PHE A 395 -19.63 22.44 -40.58
C PHE A 395 -20.04 21.44 -39.49
N ALA A 396 -20.14 20.15 -39.83
CA ALA A 396 -20.44 19.09 -38.87
C ALA A 396 -19.30 18.07 -38.78
N LEU A 397 -19.17 17.44 -37.62
CA LEU A 397 -18.24 16.36 -37.32
C LEU A 397 -19.03 15.15 -36.84
N PHE A 398 -18.76 14.00 -37.45
CA PHE A 398 -19.31 12.71 -37.05
C PHE A 398 -18.15 11.91 -36.46
N TYR A 399 -18.37 11.30 -35.31
CA TYR A 399 -17.50 10.30 -34.70
C TYR A 399 -18.20 8.95 -34.82
N VAL A 400 -17.56 8.00 -35.50
CA VAL A 400 -18.14 6.70 -35.86
C VAL A 400 -17.27 5.61 -35.27
N ASP A 401 -17.85 4.79 -34.41
CA ASP A 401 -17.17 3.65 -33.79
C ASP A 401 -17.89 2.35 -34.16
N LEU A 402 -17.14 1.31 -34.51
CA LEU A 402 -17.72 0.03 -34.89
C LEU A 402 -18.07 -0.80 -33.64
N ASP A 403 -19.35 -1.12 -33.52
CA ASP A 403 -19.86 -1.91 -32.41
C ASP A 403 -19.26 -3.33 -32.42
N ASN A 404 -18.73 -3.76 -31.28
CA ASN A 404 -18.22 -5.11 -31.04
C ASN A 404 -17.08 -5.55 -31.99
N PHE A 405 -16.33 -4.62 -32.58
CA PHE A 405 -15.25 -4.97 -33.50
C PHE A 405 -14.16 -5.85 -32.87
N LYS A 406 -13.91 -5.70 -31.57
CA LYS A 406 -12.99 -6.56 -30.82
C LYS A 406 -13.38 -8.04 -30.89
N GLU A 407 -14.67 -8.37 -30.81
CA GLU A 407 -15.16 -9.75 -30.90
C GLU A 407 -14.81 -10.37 -32.27
N ILE A 408 -14.82 -9.56 -33.35
CA ILE A 408 -14.45 -9.99 -34.68
C ILE A 408 -12.95 -10.32 -34.73
N ASN A 409 -12.10 -9.49 -34.13
CA ASN A 409 -10.67 -9.76 -34.03
C ASN A 409 -10.40 -11.03 -33.21
N ASP A 410 -11.11 -11.22 -32.10
CA ASP A 410 -10.92 -12.37 -31.22
C ASP A 410 -11.42 -13.68 -31.88
N LEU A 411 -12.51 -13.63 -32.66
CA LEU A 411 -13.11 -14.79 -33.33
C LEU A 411 -12.46 -15.17 -34.67
N HIS A 412 -11.99 -14.18 -35.43
CA HIS A 412 -11.55 -14.36 -36.83
C HIS A 412 -10.09 -13.95 -37.07
N GLY A 413 -9.42 -13.38 -36.07
CA GLY A 413 -8.05 -12.91 -36.15
C GLY A 413 -7.93 -11.51 -36.76
N HIS A 414 -6.86 -10.81 -36.39
CA HIS A 414 -6.61 -9.42 -36.79
C HIS A 414 -6.57 -9.20 -38.31
N GLN A 415 -6.08 -10.17 -39.08
CA GLN A 415 -5.99 -10.05 -40.55
C GLN A 415 -7.37 -9.96 -41.21
N GLU A 416 -8.36 -10.67 -40.69
CA GLU A 416 -9.73 -10.56 -41.18
C GLU A 416 -10.45 -9.32 -40.64
N GLY A 417 -10.13 -8.89 -39.43
CA GLY A 417 -10.54 -7.57 -38.91
C GLY A 417 -10.05 -6.42 -39.81
N ASP A 418 -8.82 -6.50 -40.30
CA ASP A 418 -8.25 -5.54 -41.24
C ASP A 418 -8.99 -5.50 -42.59
N ASN A 419 -9.42 -6.66 -43.11
CA ASN A 419 -10.24 -6.75 -44.31
C ASN A 419 -11.63 -6.13 -44.09
N VAL A 420 -12.23 -6.38 -42.93
CA VAL A 420 -13.48 -5.76 -42.51
C VAL A 420 -13.35 -4.24 -42.49
N LEU A 421 -12.29 -3.69 -41.90
CA LEU A 421 -12.05 -2.24 -41.85
C LEU A 421 -11.94 -1.60 -43.24
N LYS A 422 -11.33 -2.30 -44.21
CA LYS A 422 -11.30 -1.85 -45.60
C LYS A 422 -12.69 -1.82 -46.24
N ILE A 423 -13.52 -2.84 -45.99
CA ILE A 423 -14.89 -2.90 -46.51
C ILE A 423 -15.75 -1.81 -45.86
N VAL A 424 -15.61 -1.59 -44.55
CA VAL A 424 -16.26 -0.49 -43.82
C VAL A 424 -15.89 0.84 -44.46
N ALA A 425 -14.59 1.13 -44.63
CA ALA A 425 -14.11 2.35 -45.27
C ALA A 425 -14.75 2.58 -46.65
N GLN A 426 -14.77 1.55 -47.50
CA GLN A 426 -15.38 1.61 -48.83
C GLN A 426 -16.90 1.85 -48.78
N ARG A 427 -17.61 1.15 -47.89
CA ARG A 427 -19.06 1.29 -47.71
C ARG A 427 -19.43 2.69 -47.26
N ILE A 428 -18.77 3.21 -46.23
CA ILE A 428 -18.99 4.57 -45.76
C ILE A 428 -18.68 5.56 -46.89
N GLN A 429 -17.52 5.45 -47.54
CA GLN A 429 -17.14 6.35 -48.63
C GLN A 429 -18.14 6.36 -49.79
N SER A 430 -18.81 5.24 -50.08
CA SER A 430 -19.78 5.11 -51.18
C SER A 430 -21.08 5.90 -50.98
N VAL A 431 -21.44 6.20 -49.73
CA VAL A 431 -22.65 6.96 -49.37
C VAL A 431 -22.36 8.42 -49.05
N LEU A 432 -21.08 8.79 -48.93
CA LEU A 432 -20.66 10.15 -48.58
C LEU A 432 -20.57 11.05 -49.84
N PRO A 433 -21.20 12.23 -49.82
CA PRO A 433 -21.05 13.24 -50.89
C PRO A 433 -19.65 13.87 -50.96
N ASP A 434 -19.30 14.49 -52.08
CA ASP A 434 -17.97 15.10 -52.35
C ASP A 434 -17.55 16.21 -51.36
N TYR A 435 -18.51 16.84 -50.67
CA TYR A 435 -18.24 17.85 -49.64
C TYR A 435 -17.97 17.24 -48.26
N CYS A 436 -18.09 15.92 -48.11
CA CYS A 436 -17.72 15.18 -46.92
C CYS A 436 -16.28 14.68 -47.03
N GLU A 437 -15.63 14.52 -45.88
CA GLU A 437 -14.30 13.94 -45.81
C GLU A 437 -14.28 12.86 -44.75
N LEU A 438 -14.00 11.63 -45.18
CA LEU A 438 -13.88 10.46 -44.32
C LEU A 438 -12.41 10.26 -43.92
N ALA A 439 -12.20 10.07 -42.63
CA ALA A 439 -10.91 9.74 -42.07
C ALA A 439 -11.00 8.54 -41.13
N ARG A 440 -9.89 7.82 -40.99
CA ARG A 440 -9.72 6.80 -39.94
C ARG A 440 -8.74 7.34 -38.90
N ILE A 441 -9.18 7.41 -37.65
CA ILE A 441 -8.40 8.02 -36.56
C ILE A 441 -7.53 6.97 -35.85
N GLY A 442 -7.96 5.71 -35.84
CA GLY A 442 -7.22 4.58 -35.31
C GLY A 442 -8.16 3.43 -34.94
N GLY A 443 -7.65 2.20 -34.85
CA GLY A 443 -8.48 1.05 -34.46
C GLY A 443 -9.72 0.89 -35.34
N ASP A 444 -10.88 0.87 -34.69
CA ASP A 444 -12.25 0.82 -35.22
C ASP A 444 -12.95 2.18 -35.30
N GLU A 445 -12.21 3.27 -35.14
CA GLU A 445 -12.76 4.63 -35.11
C GLU A 445 -12.57 5.37 -36.45
N PHE A 446 -13.67 5.90 -36.96
CA PHE A 446 -13.75 6.71 -38.16
C PHE A 446 -14.36 8.08 -37.84
N THR A 447 -14.03 9.08 -38.65
CA THR A 447 -14.66 10.40 -38.56
C THR A 447 -15.09 10.90 -39.92
N VAL A 448 -16.20 11.63 -39.95
CA VAL A 448 -16.69 12.31 -41.16
C VAL A 448 -16.79 13.80 -40.88
N ILE A 449 -16.12 14.61 -41.70
CA ILE A 449 -16.29 16.07 -41.69
C ILE A 449 -17.19 16.49 -42.84
N VAL A 450 -18.32 17.11 -42.53
CA VAL A 450 -19.19 17.77 -43.51
C VAL A 450 -18.74 19.22 -43.66
N LYS A 451 -17.94 19.53 -44.70
CA LYS A 451 -17.18 20.79 -44.82
C LYS A 451 -18.03 22.06 -44.94
N THR A 452 -19.25 21.93 -45.44
CA THR A 452 -20.20 23.02 -45.63
C THR A 452 -21.58 22.53 -45.23
N LEU A 453 -22.21 23.20 -44.28
CA LEU A 453 -23.52 22.83 -43.76
C LEU A 453 -24.55 23.94 -44.03
N ASP A 454 -25.43 23.70 -45.00
CA ASP A 454 -26.52 24.62 -45.36
C ASP A 454 -27.85 24.26 -44.66
N GLN A 455 -28.10 22.96 -44.44
CA GLN A 455 -29.28 22.44 -43.76
C GLN A 455 -28.90 21.31 -42.80
N GLU A 456 -29.30 21.42 -41.54
CA GLU A 456 -28.96 20.41 -40.53
C GLU A 456 -29.74 19.09 -40.64
N ALA A 457 -30.89 19.08 -41.31
CA ALA A 457 -31.69 17.87 -41.52
C ALA A 457 -30.94 16.81 -42.33
N LEU A 458 -30.02 17.26 -43.19
CA LEU A 458 -29.18 16.39 -44.02
C LEU A 458 -28.15 15.60 -43.20
N LEU A 459 -27.87 16.00 -41.95
CA LEU A 459 -26.95 15.27 -41.08
C LEU A 459 -27.52 13.93 -40.63
N ASP A 460 -28.80 13.90 -40.28
CA ASP A 460 -29.47 12.68 -39.84
C ASP A 460 -29.63 11.72 -41.02
N GLU A 461 -29.97 12.22 -42.21
CA GLU A 461 -30.01 11.42 -43.44
C GLU A 461 -28.64 10.78 -43.75
N LEU A 462 -27.56 11.56 -43.64
CA LEU A 462 -26.21 11.06 -43.88
C LEU A 462 -25.80 9.99 -42.86
N ALA A 463 -26.08 10.21 -41.57
CA ALA A 463 -25.80 9.22 -40.53
C ALA A 463 -26.61 7.94 -40.72
N HIS A 464 -27.89 8.02 -41.09
CA HIS A 464 -28.69 6.84 -41.41
C HIS A 464 -28.15 6.10 -42.63
N ALA A 465 -27.71 6.81 -43.68
CA ALA A 465 -27.07 6.19 -44.84
C ALA A 465 -25.80 5.41 -44.46
N ILE A 466 -24.98 5.97 -43.56
CA ILE A 466 -23.80 5.30 -43.00
C ILE A 466 -24.22 4.04 -42.21
N LEU A 467 -25.22 4.14 -41.33
CA LEU A 467 -25.69 2.99 -40.56
C LEU A 467 -26.27 1.89 -41.45
N ASP A 468 -27.05 2.24 -42.47
CA ASP A 468 -27.73 1.29 -43.34
C ASP A 468 -26.74 0.55 -44.25
N VAL A 469 -25.73 1.23 -44.80
CA VAL A 469 -24.70 0.55 -45.60
C VAL A 469 -23.84 -0.39 -44.73
N LEU A 470 -23.65 -0.07 -43.45
CA LEU A 470 -22.94 -0.94 -42.51
C LEU A 470 -23.80 -2.11 -42.02
N ARG A 471 -25.13 -2.01 -42.02
CA ARG A 471 -26.03 -3.13 -41.67
C ARG A 471 -26.00 -4.26 -42.69
N GLU A 472 -25.55 -3.98 -43.91
CA GLU A 472 -25.38 -5.02 -44.92
C GLU A 472 -24.42 -6.11 -44.44
N PRO A 473 -24.69 -7.40 -44.73
CA PRO A 473 -23.81 -8.47 -44.30
C PRO A 473 -22.36 -8.30 -44.76
N PHE A 474 -21.41 -8.60 -43.88
CA PHE A 474 -19.99 -8.70 -44.21
C PHE A 474 -19.66 -10.18 -44.43
N TYR A 475 -18.88 -10.48 -45.47
CA TYR A 475 -18.49 -11.84 -45.80
C TYR A 475 -17.00 -12.03 -45.52
N ILE A 476 -16.68 -12.82 -44.49
CA ILE A 476 -15.32 -13.22 -44.13
C ILE A 476 -15.14 -14.67 -44.58
N GLY A 477 -14.46 -14.88 -45.70
CA GLY A 477 -14.35 -16.19 -46.37
C GLY A 477 -15.72 -16.72 -46.83
N LYS A 478 -16.22 -17.79 -46.18
CA LYS A 478 -17.55 -18.38 -46.44
C LYS A 478 -18.59 -18.05 -45.37
N ARG A 479 -18.22 -17.28 -44.34
CA ARG A 479 -19.09 -16.96 -43.20
C ARG A 479 -19.63 -15.54 -43.30
N GLN A 480 -20.85 -15.36 -42.83
CA GLN A 480 -21.52 -14.07 -42.78
C GLN A 480 -21.39 -13.50 -41.37
N CYS A 481 -20.86 -12.29 -41.23
CA CYS A 481 -20.86 -11.52 -39.99
C CYS A 481 -21.68 -10.24 -40.16
N LYS A 482 -22.16 -9.71 -39.03
CA LYS A 482 -22.88 -8.44 -38.96
C LYS A 482 -22.06 -7.50 -38.10
N ILE A 483 -21.95 -6.26 -38.56
CA ILE A 483 -21.28 -5.18 -37.85
C ILE A 483 -22.25 -4.02 -37.85
N SER A 484 -22.29 -3.28 -36.76
CA SER A 484 -22.98 -2.00 -36.70
C SER A 484 -22.02 -0.92 -36.26
N ALA A 485 -22.48 0.32 -36.27
CA ALA A 485 -21.71 1.43 -35.75
C ALA A 485 -22.58 2.29 -34.83
N SER A 486 -21.94 2.92 -33.87
CA SER A 486 -22.51 3.99 -33.08
C SER A 486 -21.93 5.32 -33.55
N ILE A 487 -22.79 6.30 -33.81
CA ILE A 487 -22.40 7.58 -34.42
C ILE A 487 -22.75 8.74 -33.50
N GLY A 488 -21.77 9.58 -33.18
CA GLY A 488 -21.95 10.86 -32.49
C GLY A 488 -21.77 12.04 -33.43
N ILE A 489 -22.65 13.05 -33.37
CA ILE A 489 -22.63 14.18 -34.31
C ILE A 489 -22.53 15.52 -33.56
N THR A 490 -21.57 16.37 -33.94
CA THR A 490 -21.45 17.76 -33.49
C THR A 490 -21.45 18.75 -34.66
N VAL A 491 -21.84 19.99 -34.38
CA VAL A 491 -21.98 21.08 -35.36
C VAL A 491 -21.23 22.32 -34.87
N SER A 492 -20.30 22.82 -35.67
CA SER A 492 -19.64 24.10 -35.44
C SER A 492 -20.32 25.19 -36.28
N PRO A 493 -20.45 26.44 -35.79
CA PRO A 493 -19.97 26.98 -34.52
C PRO A 493 -20.94 26.77 -33.33
N ARG A 494 -22.09 26.13 -33.54
CA ARG A 494 -23.16 26.02 -32.53
C ARG A 494 -22.69 25.32 -31.25
N ASP A 495 -22.06 24.17 -31.40
CA ASP A 495 -21.65 23.32 -30.29
C ASP A 495 -20.28 23.77 -29.76
N SER A 496 -19.32 24.06 -30.66
CA SER A 496 -18.05 24.74 -30.34
C SER A 496 -17.32 25.22 -31.59
N THR A 497 -16.36 26.14 -31.43
CA THR A 497 -15.34 26.50 -32.44
C THR A 497 -13.94 26.01 -32.09
N VAL A 498 -13.79 25.22 -31.03
CA VAL A 498 -12.52 24.66 -30.58
C VAL A 498 -12.43 23.19 -31.01
N PRO A 499 -11.39 22.77 -31.77
CA PRO A 499 -11.26 21.41 -32.29
C PRO A 499 -11.38 20.31 -31.22
N SER A 500 -10.75 20.51 -30.06
CA SER A 500 -10.78 19.55 -28.95
C SER A 500 -12.20 19.35 -28.41
N ASN A 501 -12.97 20.43 -28.26
CA ASN A 501 -14.33 20.36 -27.74
C ASN A 501 -15.26 19.68 -28.74
N LEU A 502 -15.14 19.95 -30.04
CA LEU A 502 -15.96 19.29 -31.06
C LEU A 502 -15.72 17.78 -31.11
N LEU A 503 -14.46 17.36 -30.95
CA LEU A 503 -14.10 15.95 -30.85
C LEU A 503 -14.68 15.31 -29.59
N GLN A 504 -14.48 15.96 -28.44
CA GLN A 504 -15.02 15.49 -27.16
C GLN A 504 -16.55 15.35 -27.21
N PHE A 505 -17.25 16.36 -27.70
CA PHE A 505 -18.71 16.36 -27.78
C PHE A 505 -19.24 15.31 -28.77
N ALA A 506 -18.49 15.00 -29.83
CA ALA A 506 -18.88 13.97 -30.78
C ALA A 506 -18.63 12.57 -30.20
N ASP A 507 -17.54 12.39 -29.46
CA ASP A 507 -17.25 11.17 -28.71
C ASP A 507 -18.29 10.91 -27.61
N GLU A 508 -18.63 11.91 -26.80
CA GLU A 508 -19.69 11.85 -25.79
C GLU A 508 -21.05 11.45 -26.39
N ALA A 509 -21.41 12.02 -27.55
CA ALA A 509 -22.61 11.64 -28.28
C ALA A 509 -22.55 10.19 -28.78
N MET A 510 -21.42 9.76 -29.33
CA MET A 510 -21.21 8.38 -29.78
C MET A 510 -21.30 7.40 -28.62
N TYR A 511 -20.72 7.72 -27.47
CA TYR A 511 -20.81 6.90 -26.26
C TYR A 511 -22.24 6.76 -25.77
N SER A 512 -23.02 7.85 -25.78
CA SER A 512 -24.46 7.80 -25.49
C SER A 512 -25.23 6.90 -26.46
N ALA A 513 -24.88 6.93 -27.77
CA ALA A 513 -25.44 6.02 -28.76
C ALA A 513 -25.13 4.54 -28.44
N LYS A 514 -23.91 4.23 -27.97
CA LYS A 514 -23.55 2.87 -27.51
C LYS A 514 -24.41 2.42 -26.34
N ASN A 515 -24.53 3.25 -25.30
CA ASN A 515 -25.29 2.90 -24.09
C ASN A 515 -26.79 2.76 -24.35
N ALA A 516 -27.34 3.53 -25.30
CA ALA A 516 -28.75 3.43 -25.65
C ALA A 516 -29.11 2.15 -26.45
N GLY A 517 -28.13 1.30 -26.77
CA GLY A 517 -28.33 0.00 -27.42
C GLY A 517 -27.64 -0.16 -28.77
N LYS A 518 -26.57 0.60 -29.03
CA LYS A 518 -25.70 0.50 -30.23
C LYS A 518 -26.44 0.70 -31.56
N SER A 519 -25.74 0.60 -32.70
CA SER A 519 -26.32 0.63 -34.06
C SER A 519 -27.21 1.85 -34.36
N ARG A 520 -26.82 3.02 -33.85
CA ARG A 520 -27.62 4.25 -33.92
C ARG A 520 -26.77 5.50 -33.96
N LEU A 521 -27.41 6.61 -34.29
CA LEU A 521 -26.82 7.94 -34.18
C LEU A 521 -27.33 8.65 -32.93
N GLN A 522 -26.52 9.55 -32.39
CA GLN A 522 -26.89 10.50 -31.37
C GLN A 522 -26.28 11.86 -31.72
N ARG A 523 -27.09 12.92 -31.70
CA ARG A 523 -26.60 14.28 -31.84
C ARG A 523 -26.16 14.79 -30.47
N PHE A 524 -25.07 15.54 -30.47
CA PHE A 524 -24.70 16.31 -29.31
C PHE A 524 -25.81 17.32 -28.98
N SER A 525 -26.09 17.42 -27.69
CA SER A 525 -26.93 18.46 -27.13
C SER A 525 -26.30 18.90 -25.81
N SER A 526 -26.51 20.16 -25.43
CA SER A 526 -26.01 20.64 -24.15
C SER A 526 -26.61 19.87 -22.97
N SER A 527 -27.85 19.37 -23.09
CA SER A 527 -28.45 18.50 -22.07
C SER A 527 -27.71 17.17 -21.96
N LEU A 528 -27.35 16.54 -23.09
CA LEU A 528 -26.55 15.30 -23.06
C LEU A 528 -25.19 15.51 -22.39
N HIS A 529 -24.51 16.61 -22.72
CA HIS A 529 -23.26 16.96 -22.06
C HIS A 529 -23.45 17.16 -20.55
N GLN A 530 -24.52 17.84 -20.16
CA GLN A 530 -24.88 18.03 -18.76
C GLN A 530 -25.17 16.71 -18.07
N ASP A 531 -25.93 15.81 -18.67
CA ASP A 531 -26.23 14.48 -18.10
C ASP A 531 -24.94 13.68 -17.86
N ILE A 532 -23.98 13.73 -18.79
CA ILE A 532 -22.66 13.08 -18.64
C ILE A 532 -21.85 13.74 -17.52
N LEU A 533 -21.82 15.07 -17.45
CA LEU A 533 -21.15 15.79 -16.36
C LEU A 533 -21.80 15.51 -15.00
N GLU A 534 -23.13 15.45 -14.97
CA GLU A 534 -23.90 15.12 -13.77
C GLU A 534 -23.63 13.69 -13.32
N HIS A 535 -23.56 12.74 -14.24
CA HIS A 535 -23.17 11.35 -13.97
C HIS A 535 -21.76 11.28 -13.36
N GLN A 536 -20.79 12.00 -13.95
CA GLN A 536 -19.43 12.07 -13.41
C GLN A 536 -19.38 12.71 -12.02
N THR A 537 -20.13 13.80 -11.83
CA THR A 537 -20.24 14.50 -10.54
C THR A 537 -20.86 13.58 -9.50
N LEU A 538 -21.95 12.91 -9.85
CA LEU A 538 -22.65 11.99 -8.95
C LEU A 538 -21.78 10.80 -8.57
N LEU A 539 -20.97 10.28 -9.50
CA LEU A 539 -19.99 9.24 -9.19
C LEU A 539 -18.92 9.74 -8.21
N GLN A 540 -18.47 10.98 -8.36
CA GLN A 540 -17.54 11.59 -7.41
C GLN A 540 -18.17 11.79 -6.03
N ASP A 541 -19.43 12.24 -5.98
CA ASP A 541 -20.19 12.41 -4.75
C ASP A 541 -20.41 11.06 -4.04
N LEU A 542 -20.71 10.00 -4.80
CA LEU A 542 -20.88 8.65 -4.26
C LEU A 542 -19.63 8.13 -3.55
N ARG A 543 -18.43 8.48 -4.03
CA ARG A 543 -17.16 8.10 -3.39
C ARG A 543 -17.01 8.65 -1.97
N VAL A 544 -17.56 9.83 -1.71
CA VAL A 544 -17.48 10.50 -0.40
C VAL A 544 -18.77 10.35 0.41
N ALA A 545 -19.84 9.82 -0.20
CA ALA A 545 -21.15 9.67 0.44
C ALA A 545 -21.10 8.77 1.69
N LEU A 546 -20.24 7.75 1.67
CA LEU A 546 -20.05 6.86 2.81
C LEU A 546 -19.44 7.61 4.02
N ASP A 547 -18.35 8.33 3.79
CA ASP A 547 -17.68 9.13 4.85
C ASP A 547 -18.57 10.27 5.37
N ASN A 548 -19.48 10.75 4.53
CA ASN A 548 -20.41 11.84 4.85
C ASN A 548 -21.70 11.38 5.57
N ASN A 549 -21.87 10.09 5.87
CA ASN A 549 -23.10 9.50 6.42
C ASN A 549 -24.35 9.81 5.57
N GLU A 550 -24.19 9.86 4.25
CA GLU A 550 -25.30 10.09 3.32
C GLU A 550 -25.98 8.78 2.90
N LEU A 551 -25.33 7.65 3.17
CA LEU A 551 -25.84 6.31 2.87
C LEU A 551 -26.45 5.68 4.11
N PHE A 552 -27.63 5.07 3.95
CA PHE A 552 -28.33 4.40 5.03
C PHE A 552 -29.14 3.21 4.50
N VAL A 553 -29.46 2.28 5.40
CA VAL A 553 -30.20 1.06 5.05
C VAL A 553 -31.64 1.19 5.55
N VAL A 554 -32.60 0.91 4.67
CA VAL A 554 -34.01 0.71 5.02
C VAL A 554 -34.36 -0.76 4.85
N TYR A 555 -35.44 -1.19 5.47
CA TYR A 555 -35.79 -2.60 5.58
C TYR A 555 -37.22 -2.83 5.12
N GLN A 556 -37.43 -3.81 4.24
CA GLN A 556 -38.77 -4.20 3.81
C GLN A 556 -39.14 -5.58 4.38
N PRO A 557 -40.29 -5.74 5.06
CA PRO A 557 -40.67 -7.02 5.65
C PRO A 557 -41.08 -8.04 4.59
N ILE A 558 -40.74 -9.29 4.85
CA ILE A 558 -41.14 -10.48 4.11
C ILE A 558 -41.99 -11.35 5.03
N VAL A 559 -43.19 -11.67 4.57
CA VAL A 559 -44.26 -12.29 5.35
C VAL A 559 -44.44 -13.73 4.91
N GLU A 560 -44.65 -14.63 5.87
CA GLU A 560 -45.09 -16.00 5.59
C GLU A 560 -46.57 -16.02 5.22
N LEU A 561 -46.87 -16.41 3.98
CA LEU A 561 -48.22 -16.26 3.41
C LEU A 561 -49.26 -17.13 4.12
N ALA A 562 -48.84 -18.26 4.70
CA ALA A 562 -49.72 -19.15 5.46
C ALA A 562 -50.16 -18.59 6.81
N THR A 563 -49.35 -17.76 7.46
CA THR A 563 -49.56 -17.30 8.85
C THR A 563 -49.74 -15.79 8.99
N GLY A 564 -49.37 -15.01 7.96
CA GLY A 564 -49.35 -13.55 8.01
C GLY A 564 -48.25 -12.98 8.91
N ARG A 565 -47.31 -13.81 9.37
CA ARG A 565 -46.22 -13.40 10.28
C ARG A 565 -45.03 -12.86 9.50
N ILE A 566 -44.48 -11.74 9.95
CA ILE A 566 -43.20 -11.23 9.47
C ILE A 566 -42.09 -12.17 9.97
N CYS A 567 -41.42 -12.84 9.05
CA CYS A 567 -40.32 -13.77 9.38
C CYS A 567 -38.96 -13.31 8.85
N LYS A 568 -38.94 -12.44 7.85
CA LYS A 568 -37.70 -11.89 7.29
C LYS A 568 -37.82 -10.42 6.95
N VAL A 569 -36.69 -9.79 6.71
CA VAL A 569 -36.59 -8.42 6.21
C VAL A 569 -35.52 -8.33 5.14
N GLU A 570 -35.73 -7.54 4.10
CA GLU A 570 -34.72 -7.25 3.08
C GLU A 570 -34.06 -5.91 3.38
N ALA A 571 -32.73 -5.89 3.42
CA ALA A 571 -31.91 -4.71 3.61
C ALA A 571 -31.68 -4.00 2.26
N LEU A 572 -32.13 -2.75 2.18
CA LEU A 572 -32.15 -1.96 0.95
C LEU A 572 -31.37 -0.65 1.15
N LEU A 573 -30.30 -0.48 0.39
CA LEU A 573 -29.47 0.72 0.46
C LEU A 573 -30.20 1.95 -0.10
N ARG A 574 -30.05 3.08 0.58
CA ARG A 574 -30.60 4.38 0.20
C ARG A 574 -29.52 5.44 0.30
N TRP A 575 -29.58 6.40 -0.60
CA TRP A 575 -28.64 7.52 -0.62
C TRP A 575 -29.36 8.85 -0.44
N GLN A 576 -29.17 9.47 0.71
CA GLN A 576 -29.64 10.81 1.02
C GLN A 576 -28.58 11.85 0.62
N HIS A 577 -28.60 12.27 -0.64
CA HIS A 577 -27.68 13.27 -1.14
C HIS A 577 -27.99 14.67 -0.56
N LYS A 578 -26.98 15.39 -0.10
CA LYS A 578 -27.13 16.70 0.56
C LYS A 578 -27.92 17.74 -0.24
N SER A 579 -27.68 17.81 -1.56
CA SER A 579 -28.31 18.81 -2.43
C SER A 579 -29.43 18.25 -3.30
N ARG A 580 -29.42 16.94 -3.59
CA ARG A 580 -30.35 16.30 -4.53
C ARG A 580 -31.48 15.53 -3.83
N GLY A 581 -31.43 15.39 -2.50
CA GLY A 581 -32.40 14.62 -1.74
C GLY A 581 -32.17 13.11 -1.89
N LEU A 582 -33.24 12.33 -1.81
CA LEU A 582 -33.17 10.87 -1.87
C LEU A 582 -32.93 10.39 -3.30
N ILE A 583 -31.80 9.72 -3.52
CA ILE A 583 -31.42 9.09 -4.79
C ILE A 583 -31.72 7.58 -4.71
N GLY A 584 -32.47 7.08 -5.69
CA GLY A 584 -32.88 5.68 -5.76
C GLY A 584 -31.73 4.74 -6.17
N PRO A 585 -31.78 3.46 -5.74
CA PRO A 585 -30.75 2.47 -6.06
C PRO A 585 -30.56 2.26 -7.57
N ASP A 586 -31.64 2.32 -8.36
CA ASP A 586 -31.60 2.18 -9.83
C ASP A 586 -30.68 3.20 -10.52
N VAL A 587 -30.37 4.31 -9.85
CA VAL A 587 -29.49 5.36 -10.38
C VAL A 587 -28.04 5.11 -9.99
N PHE A 588 -27.76 4.85 -8.71
CA PHE A 588 -26.37 4.86 -8.23
C PHE A 588 -25.73 3.46 -8.13
N ILE A 589 -26.52 2.37 -8.07
CA ILE A 589 -25.97 1.01 -8.04
C ILE A 589 -25.25 0.68 -9.36
N PRO A 590 -25.82 0.93 -10.56
CA PRO A 590 -25.09 0.71 -11.82
C PRO A 590 -23.77 1.50 -11.87
N MET A 591 -23.77 2.74 -11.38
CA MET A 591 -22.57 3.58 -11.30
C MET A 591 -21.52 2.99 -10.33
N ALA A 592 -21.96 2.44 -9.20
CA ALA A 592 -21.09 1.80 -8.24
C ALA A 592 -20.46 0.52 -8.81
N GLU A 593 -21.19 -0.22 -9.63
CA GLU A 593 -20.71 -1.42 -10.32
C GLU A 593 -19.66 -1.07 -11.38
N GLU A 594 -19.96 -0.13 -12.28
CA GLU A 594 -19.05 0.32 -13.34
C GLU A 594 -17.72 0.88 -12.78
N SER A 595 -17.78 1.53 -11.62
CA SER A 595 -16.62 2.14 -10.97
C SER A 595 -15.89 1.24 -9.97
N GLY A 596 -16.45 0.08 -9.62
CA GLY A 596 -15.94 -0.82 -8.58
C GLY A 596 -16.24 -0.39 -7.13
N LEU A 597 -16.95 0.72 -6.91
CA LEU A 597 -17.37 1.17 -5.56
C LEU A 597 -18.35 0.22 -4.89
N ILE A 598 -19.04 -0.62 -5.66
CA ILE A 598 -20.02 -1.58 -5.15
C ILE A 598 -19.45 -2.53 -4.09
N ILE A 599 -18.14 -2.81 -4.13
CA ILE A 599 -17.46 -3.64 -3.11
C ILE A 599 -17.49 -2.97 -1.74
N VAL A 600 -17.18 -1.67 -1.69
CA VAL A 600 -17.16 -0.89 -0.43
C VAL A 600 -18.58 -0.67 0.09
N LEU A 601 -19.52 -0.37 -0.81
CA LEU A 601 -20.93 -0.21 -0.46
C LEU A 601 -21.55 -1.51 0.05
N GLY A 602 -21.22 -2.64 -0.56
CA GLY A 602 -21.67 -3.96 -0.14
C GLY A 602 -21.23 -4.30 1.29
N ASP A 603 -19.96 -4.01 1.63
CA ASP A 603 -19.46 -4.22 3.00
C ASP A 603 -20.18 -3.34 4.04
N PHE A 604 -20.47 -2.08 3.69
CA PHE A 604 -21.24 -1.18 4.54
C PHE A 604 -22.67 -1.70 4.79
N VAL A 605 -23.39 -2.06 3.73
CA VAL A 605 -24.77 -2.59 3.83
C VAL A 605 -24.78 -3.85 4.68
N PHE A 606 -23.82 -4.75 4.44
CA PHE A 606 -23.71 -6.01 5.19
C PHE A 606 -23.54 -5.76 6.69
N LYS A 607 -22.59 -4.89 7.08
CA LYS A 607 -22.33 -4.59 8.48
C LYS A 607 -23.52 -3.96 9.19
N GLU A 608 -24.16 -2.96 8.57
CA GLU A 608 -25.34 -2.33 9.17
C GLU A 608 -26.53 -3.29 9.27
N ALA A 609 -26.76 -4.14 8.26
CA ALA A 609 -27.82 -5.14 8.28
C ALA A 609 -27.61 -6.19 9.39
N VAL A 610 -26.40 -6.74 9.54
CA VAL A 610 -26.09 -7.74 10.58
C VAL A 610 -26.19 -7.14 11.98
N LYS A 611 -25.67 -5.93 12.16
CA LYS A 611 -25.77 -5.19 13.44
C LYS A 611 -27.22 -4.92 13.83
N GLN A 612 -28.04 -4.48 12.88
CA GLN A 612 -29.46 -4.22 13.15
C GLN A 612 -30.24 -5.51 13.42
N LEU A 613 -29.92 -6.59 12.70
CA LEU A 613 -30.50 -7.91 12.93
C LEU A 613 -30.17 -8.43 14.35
N ALA A 614 -28.92 -8.27 14.79
CA ALA A 614 -28.50 -8.64 16.15
C ALA A 614 -29.37 -7.93 17.21
N HIS A 615 -29.61 -6.63 17.01
CA HIS A 615 -30.47 -5.85 17.88
C HIS A 615 -31.91 -6.38 17.90
N TRP A 616 -32.54 -6.56 16.74
CA TRP A 616 -33.93 -7.02 16.68
C TRP A 616 -34.13 -8.42 17.24
N ARG A 617 -33.17 -9.33 17.02
CA ARG A 617 -33.24 -10.69 17.59
C ARG A 617 -33.11 -10.69 19.12
N ALA A 618 -32.35 -9.76 19.68
CA ALA A 618 -32.22 -9.62 21.12
C ALA A 618 -33.45 -8.99 21.79
N THR A 619 -34.19 -8.12 21.07
CA THR A 619 -35.26 -7.30 21.68
C THR A 619 -36.67 -7.74 21.32
N VAL A 620 -36.98 -7.90 20.03
CA VAL A 620 -38.38 -7.95 19.53
C VAL A 620 -38.72 -9.24 18.77
N ALA A 621 -37.79 -9.78 17.99
CA ALA A 621 -38.06 -10.90 17.07
C ALA A 621 -36.88 -11.90 17.03
N PRO A 622 -36.80 -12.84 18.00
CA PRO A 622 -35.69 -13.77 18.13
C PRO A 622 -35.43 -14.67 16.93
N ASP A 623 -36.42 -14.91 16.08
CA ASP A 623 -36.32 -15.80 14.90
C ASP A 623 -36.17 -15.04 13.57
N LEU A 624 -36.03 -13.72 13.60
CA LEU A 624 -35.98 -12.89 12.39
C LEU A 624 -34.73 -13.21 11.55
N THR A 625 -34.85 -13.20 10.23
CA THR A 625 -33.72 -13.28 9.30
C THR A 625 -33.61 -12.05 8.41
N VAL A 626 -32.41 -11.73 7.92
CA VAL A 626 -32.17 -10.61 7.00
C VAL A 626 -31.67 -11.09 5.63
N SER A 627 -32.23 -10.51 4.58
CA SER A 627 -31.82 -10.65 3.18
C SER A 627 -30.94 -9.47 2.78
N ILE A 628 -29.80 -9.74 2.13
CA ILE A 628 -28.83 -8.72 1.69
C ILE A 628 -28.46 -8.97 0.22
N ASN A 629 -28.69 -7.96 -0.61
CA ASN A 629 -28.34 -7.99 -2.04
C ASN A 629 -26.83 -7.93 -2.28
N THR A 630 -26.35 -8.73 -3.23
CA THR A 630 -24.94 -8.79 -3.61
C THR A 630 -24.76 -8.67 -5.13
N SER A 631 -23.76 -7.90 -5.56
CA SER A 631 -23.43 -7.70 -6.97
C SER A 631 -22.40 -8.71 -7.46
N THR A 632 -22.46 -9.05 -8.75
CA THR A 632 -21.50 -9.95 -9.42
C THR A 632 -20.04 -9.50 -9.25
N TYR A 633 -19.80 -8.19 -9.23
CA TYR A 633 -18.46 -7.61 -9.10
C TYR A 633 -17.81 -7.88 -7.74
N GLN A 634 -18.59 -8.22 -6.71
CA GLN A 634 -18.10 -8.60 -5.39
C GLN A 634 -17.47 -10.01 -5.37
N TYR A 635 -17.53 -10.77 -6.47
CA TYR A 635 -17.05 -12.16 -6.50
C TYR A 635 -15.82 -12.38 -7.41
N ASN A 636 -15.37 -11.33 -8.13
CA ASN A 636 -14.35 -11.45 -9.18
C ASN A 636 -12.89 -11.53 -8.68
N ASP A 637 -12.54 -11.03 -7.48
CA ASP A 637 -11.17 -10.99 -6.95
C ASP A 637 -10.94 -11.95 -5.75
N SER A 638 -11.14 -13.25 -6.00
CA SER A 638 -10.92 -14.34 -5.02
C SER A 638 -11.83 -14.33 -3.78
N GLY A 639 -12.68 -13.32 -3.57
CA GLY A 639 -13.63 -13.24 -2.45
C GLY A 639 -12.99 -12.95 -1.10
N LYS A 640 -11.72 -12.53 -1.07
CA LYS A 640 -10.99 -12.27 0.19
C LYS A 640 -11.67 -11.23 1.08
N HIS A 641 -12.37 -10.27 0.49
CA HIS A 641 -13.10 -9.26 1.28
C HIS A 641 -14.34 -9.84 1.99
N LEU A 642 -14.89 -10.96 1.50
CA LEU A 642 -16.02 -11.66 2.08
C LEU A 642 -15.61 -12.48 3.32
N GLU A 643 -14.32 -12.81 3.49
CA GLU A 643 -13.84 -13.52 4.68
C GLU A 643 -14.07 -12.73 5.98
N HIS A 644 -14.00 -11.40 5.92
CA HIS A 644 -14.26 -10.53 7.07
C HIS A 644 -15.73 -10.53 7.52
N TRP A 645 -16.66 -10.93 6.64
CA TRP A 645 -18.08 -11.00 6.99
C TRP A 645 -18.34 -12.09 8.03
N TYR A 646 -17.68 -13.25 7.92
CA TYR A 646 -17.82 -14.32 8.89
C TYR A 646 -17.42 -13.87 10.30
N GLN A 647 -16.27 -13.21 10.41
CA GLN A 647 -15.77 -12.69 11.69
C GLN A 647 -16.73 -11.65 12.29
N TYR A 648 -17.34 -10.81 11.46
CA TYR A 648 -18.30 -9.81 11.91
C TYR A 648 -19.61 -10.41 12.43
N ILE A 649 -20.11 -11.46 11.78
CA ILE A 649 -21.29 -12.21 12.23
C ILE A 649 -21.04 -12.78 13.63
N GLU A 650 -19.89 -13.44 13.83
CA GLU A 650 -19.50 -14.01 15.11
C GLU A 650 -19.37 -12.93 16.20
N GLN A 651 -18.75 -11.80 15.87
CA GLN A 651 -18.59 -10.67 16.79
C GLN A 651 -19.95 -10.12 17.28
N MET A 652 -20.96 -10.09 16.41
CA MET A 652 -22.31 -9.63 16.74
C MET A 652 -23.18 -10.69 17.41
N GLY A 653 -22.72 -11.94 17.49
CA GLY A 653 -23.45 -13.04 18.12
C GLY A 653 -24.72 -13.46 17.37
N VAL A 654 -24.79 -13.17 16.07
CA VAL A 654 -25.92 -13.56 15.21
C VAL A 654 -25.67 -14.96 14.66
N PRO A 655 -26.65 -15.87 14.67
CA PRO A 655 -26.46 -17.17 14.03
C PRO A 655 -26.37 -17.01 12.51
N PHE A 656 -25.42 -17.69 11.87
CA PHE A 656 -25.18 -17.60 10.42
C PHE A 656 -26.44 -17.84 9.57
N HIS A 657 -27.32 -18.76 9.97
CA HIS A 657 -28.56 -19.08 9.25
C HIS A 657 -29.61 -17.96 9.29
N ALA A 658 -29.40 -16.92 10.10
CA ALA A 658 -30.27 -15.74 10.11
C ALA A 658 -29.91 -14.73 9.01
N ILE A 659 -28.85 -14.99 8.24
CA ILE A 659 -28.41 -14.14 7.12
C ILE A 659 -28.66 -14.89 5.82
N ILE A 660 -29.21 -14.15 4.84
CA ILE A 660 -29.53 -14.63 3.51
C ILE A 660 -28.85 -13.69 2.51
N LEU A 661 -28.01 -14.23 1.64
CA LEU A 661 -27.39 -13.46 0.55
C LEU A 661 -28.20 -13.62 -0.73
N GLU A 662 -28.57 -12.51 -1.34
CA GLU A 662 -29.34 -12.47 -2.58
C GLU A 662 -28.41 -12.23 -3.76
N ILE A 663 -28.49 -13.10 -4.76
CA ILE A 663 -27.70 -13.06 -5.99
C ILE A 663 -28.65 -13.05 -7.19
N THR A 664 -28.32 -12.30 -8.24
CA THR A 664 -29.18 -12.23 -9.43
C THR A 664 -28.98 -13.44 -10.37
N GLU A 665 -30.01 -13.78 -11.15
CA GLU A 665 -29.94 -14.84 -12.17
C GLU A 665 -28.76 -14.67 -13.15
N SER A 666 -28.49 -13.44 -13.59
CA SER A 666 -27.40 -13.14 -14.51
C SER A 666 -26.02 -13.50 -13.94
N MET A 667 -25.86 -13.40 -12.62
CA MET A 667 -24.62 -13.77 -11.93
C MET A 667 -24.29 -15.25 -12.10
N LEU A 668 -25.30 -16.11 -12.13
CA LEU A 668 -25.11 -17.57 -12.25
C LEU A 668 -24.73 -18.00 -13.66
N MET A 669 -25.12 -17.23 -14.68
CA MET A 669 -24.89 -17.56 -16.09
C MET A 669 -23.44 -17.27 -16.54
N HIS A 670 -22.77 -16.33 -15.87
CA HIS A 670 -21.37 -15.99 -16.15
C HIS A 670 -20.43 -16.91 -15.35
N GLN A 671 -20.10 -18.06 -15.97
CA GLN A 671 -19.28 -19.16 -15.45
C GLN A 671 -17.92 -18.74 -14.86
N HIS A 672 -17.92 -18.25 -13.63
CA HIS A 672 -16.71 -18.10 -12.83
C HIS A 672 -16.69 -19.21 -11.77
N GLU A 673 -15.79 -20.20 -11.91
CA GLU A 673 -15.58 -21.25 -10.88
C GLU A 673 -15.41 -20.67 -9.45
N ASN A 674 -14.99 -19.41 -9.36
CA ASN A 674 -14.84 -18.67 -8.10
C ASN A 674 -16.18 -18.36 -7.41
N VAL A 675 -17.23 -18.03 -8.17
CA VAL A 675 -18.57 -17.74 -7.63
C VAL A 675 -19.13 -18.98 -6.95
N SER A 676 -19.14 -20.13 -7.64
CA SER A 676 -19.65 -21.38 -7.08
C SER A 676 -18.89 -21.83 -5.83
N LYS A 677 -17.57 -21.65 -5.78
CA LYS A 677 -16.76 -21.97 -4.59
C LYS A 677 -17.10 -21.08 -3.40
N GLN A 678 -17.36 -19.79 -3.62
CA GLN A 678 -17.71 -18.85 -2.56
C GLN A 678 -19.13 -19.10 -2.03
N LEU A 679 -20.09 -19.39 -2.92
CA LEU A 679 -21.45 -19.77 -2.51
C LEU A 679 -21.44 -21.04 -1.65
N LEU A 680 -20.65 -22.05 -2.02
CA LEU A 680 -20.45 -23.25 -1.20
C LEU A 680 -19.82 -22.91 0.16
N SER A 681 -18.86 -21.98 0.19
CA SER A 681 -18.22 -21.54 1.44
C SER A 681 -19.21 -20.85 2.38
N PHE A 682 -20.11 -20.01 1.88
CA PHE A 682 -21.16 -19.38 2.70
C PHE A 682 -22.08 -20.42 3.33
N ARG A 683 -22.50 -21.41 2.54
CA ARG A 683 -23.31 -22.52 3.01
C ARG A 683 -22.58 -23.37 4.05
N ASP A 684 -21.29 -23.67 3.87
CA ASP A 684 -20.51 -24.45 4.84
C ASP A 684 -20.41 -23.76 6.21
N HIS A 685 -20.57 -22.42 6.26
CA HIS A 685 -20.71 -21.64 7.50
C HIS A 685 -22.16 -21.49 7.97
N GLY A 686 -23.14 -21.98 7.19
CA GLY A 686 -24.56 -21.96 7.50
C GLY A 686 -25.29 -20.69 7.10
N ILE A 687 -24.75 -19.87 6.20
CA ILE A 687 -25.44 -18.71 5.59
C ILE A 687 -26.31 -19.21 4.43
N HIS A 688 -27.56 -18.75 4.37
CA HIS A 688 -28.47 -19.14 3.29
C HIS A 688 -28.25 -18.28 2.03
N VAL A 689 -28.61 -18.83 0.86
CA VAL A 689 -28.52 -18.14 -0.43
C VAL A 689 -29.88 -18.11 -1.12
N ALA A 690 -30.22 -16.96 -1.67
CA ALA A 690 -31.45 -16.73 -2.42
C ALA A 690 -31.13 -16.26 -3.84
N LEU A 691 -31.86 -16.81 -4.82
CA LEU A 691 -31.78 -16.39 -6.21
C LEU A 691 -32.82 -15.31 -6.50
N ASP A 692 -32.34 -14.13 -6.87
CA ASP A 692 -33.13 -12.94 -7.13
C ASP A 692 -33.46 -12.72 -8.62
N ASP A 693 -34.51 -11.95 -8.89
CA ASP A 693 -35.02 -11.62 -10.24
C ASP A 693 -35.36 -12.83 -11.14
N PHE A 694 -35.76 -13.97 -10.54
CA PHE A 694 -35.91 -15.22 -11.27
C PHE A 694 -37.01 -15.16 -12.34
N GLY A 695 -36.65 -15.57 -13.57
CA GLY A 695 -37.56 -15.69 -14.71
C GLY A 695 -37.41 -14.56 -15.74
N THR A 696 -36.63 -13.52 -15.42
CA THR A 696 -36.33 -12.42 -16.35
C THR A 696 -35.22 -12.77 -17.34
N GLY A 697 -34.44 -13.84 -17.08
CA GLY A 697 -33.33 -14.33 -17.90
C GLY A 697 -33.51 -15.73 -18.50
N TYR A 698 -32.42 -16.28 -19.05
CA TYR A 698 -32.37 -17.65 -19.62
C TYR A 698 -31.78 -18.65 -18.61
N SER A 699 -32.51 -18.98 -17.55
CA SER A 699 -32.09 -20.03 -16.61
C SER A 699 -32.12 -21.42 -17.24
N SER A 700 -30.98 -22.13 -17.21
CA SER A 700 -30.99 -23.57 -17.41
C SER A 700 -31.30 -24.26 -16.09
N LEU A 701 -32.46 -24.94 -16.03
CA LEU A 701 -32.90 -25.81 -14.92
C LEU A 701 -31.80 -26.74 -14.39
N ALA A 702 -30.87 -27.15 -15.26
CA ALA A 702 -29.74 -27.99 -14.86
C ALA A 702 -28.78 -27.29 -13.89
N TYR A 703 -28.67 -25.96 -13.95
CA TYR A 703 -27.82 -25.18 -13.05
C TYR A 703 -28.45 -24.98 -11.67
N LEU A 704 -29.77 -24.74 -11.61
CA LEU A 704 -30.49 -24.64 -10.34
C LEU A 704 -30.32 -25.91 -9.49
N ASN A 705 -30.30 -27.08 -10.11
CA ASN A 705 -30.11 -28.36 -9.42
C ASN A 705 -28.65 -28.63 -9.01
N GLN A 706 -27.69 -27.86 -9.51
CA GLN A 706 -26.26 -27.98 -9.16
C GLN A 706 -25.85 -26.96 -8.09
N LEU A 707 -26.66 -25.93 -7.87
CA LEU A 707 -26.41 -24.87 -6.91
C LEU A 707 -27.17 -25.17 -5.63
N ASP A 708 -26.47 -25.13 -4.50
CA ASP A 708 -27.08 -25.35 -3.20
C ASP A 708 -27.62 -24.01 -2.67
N ILE A 709 -28.78 -23.63 -3.22
CA ILE A 709 -29.55 -22.44 -2.85
C ILE A 709 -30.76 -22.83 -2.00
N ASP A 710 -31.28 -21.89 -1.21
CA ASP A 710 -32.40 -22.14 -0.29
C ASP A 710 -33.71 -21.50 -0.76
N PHE A 711 -33.61 -20.36 -1.45
CA PHE A 711 -34.74 -19.55 -1.86
C PHE A 711 -34.69 -19.15 -3.34
N ILE A 712 -35.87 -19.02 -3.94
CA ILE A 712 -36.08 -18.34 -5.23
C ILE A 712 -37.01 -17.15 -5.01
N LYS A 713 -36.62 -15.97 -5.47
CA LYS A 713 -37.44 -14.76 -5.49
C LYS A 713 -38.01 -14.56 -6.89
N ILE A 714 -39.33 -14.53 -7.00
CA ILE A 714 -40.05 -14.30 -8.26
C ILE A 714 -40.11 -12.79 -8.48
N ASP A 715 -39.55 -12.33 -9.60
CA ASP A 715 -39.54 -10.91 -9.96
C ASP A 715 -40.95 -10.32 -10.02
N LYS A 716 -41.06 -9.07 -9.58
CA LYS A 716 -42.31 -8.30 -9.53
C LYS A 716 -43.04 -8.23 -10.88
N SER A 717 -42.34 -8.33 -12.02
CA SER A 717 -43.01 -8.29 -13.33
C SER A 717 -43.98 -9.45 -13.54
N PHE A 718 -43.68 -10.64 -13.00
CA PHE A 718 -44.56 -11.80 -13.06
C PHE A 718 -45.74 -11.68 -12.10
N VAL A 719 -45.52 -11.12 -10.92
CA VAL A 719 -46.58 -10.90 -9.90
C VAL A 719 -47.53 -9.77 -10.32
N ARG A 720 -47.03 -8.72 -10.97
CA ARG A 720 -47.82 -7.56 -11.44
C ARG A 720 -48.94 -7.94 -12.41
N ASP A 721 -48.75 -9.01 -13.18
CA ASP A 721 -49.70 -9.44 -14.21
C ASP A 721 -50.62 -10.59 -13.78
N LEU A 722 -50.50 -11.06 -12.53
CA LEU A 722 -51.47 -11.97 -11.93
C LEU A 722 -52.87 -11.33 -11.93
N GLY A 723 -53.85 -12.08 -12.45
CA GLY A 723 -55.23 -11.62 -12.61
C GLY A 723 -55.55 -10.92 -13.95
N LYS A 724 -54.55 -10.59 -14.78
CA LYS A 724 -54.76 -9.95 -16.10
C LYS A 724 -54.85 -10.94 -17.27
N GLY A 725 -54.48 -12.21 -17.07
CA GLY A 725 -54.56 -13.25 -18.09
C GLY A 725 -54.04 -14.61 -17.62
N ARG A 726 -54.54 -15.69 -18.24
CA ARG A 726 -54.25 -17.08 -17.86
C ARG A 726 -52.77 -17.46 -17.99
N SER A 727 -52.08 -16.92 -18.99
CA SER A 727 -50.67 -17.25 -19.26
C SER A 727 -49.71 -16.78 -18.15
N ALA A 728 -49.97 -15.65 -17.49
CA ALA A 728 -49.13 -15.13 -16.40
C ALA A 728 -49.31 -15.95 -15.11
N GLN A 729 -50.55 -16.39 -14.85
CA GLN A 729 -50.88 -17.28 -13.73
C GLN A 729 -50.21 -18.64 -13.89
N GLU A 730 -50.35 -19.27 -15.06
CA GLU A 730 -49.75 -20.58 -15.35
C GLU A 730 -48.22 -20.54 -15.21
N LEU A 731 -47.57 -19.46 -15.64
CA LEU A 731 -46.12 -19.32 -15.51
C LEU A 731 -45.68 -19.20 -14.04
N CYS A 732 -46.36 -18.38 -13.25
CA CYS A 732 -46.07 -18.21 -11.83
C CYS A 732 -46.28 -19.53 -11.05
N GLU A 733 -47.38 -20.24 -11.32
CA GLU A 733 -47.67 -21.57 -10.74
C GLU A 733 -46.58 -22.60 -11.09
N VAL A 734 -46.12 -22.62 -12.35
CA VAL A 734 -45.04 -23.51 -12.80
C VAL A 734 -43.73 -23.23 -12.07
N ILE A 735 -43.36 -21.94 -11.90
CA ILE A 735 -42.15 -21.54 -11.18
C ILE A 735 -42.22 -22.01 -9.72
N ILE A 736 -43.35 -21.79 -9.05
CA ILE A 736 -43.54 -22.21 -7.64
C ILE A 736 -43.44 -23.73 -7.52
N SER A 737 -44.17 -24.47 -8.35
CA SER A 737 -44.17 -25.93 -8.33
C SER A 737 -42.79 -26.53 -8.62
N MET A 738 -42.04 -25.91 -9.54
CA MET A 738 -40.67 -26.30 -9.86
C MET A 738 -39.74 -26.11 -8.66
N ALA A 739 -39.77 -24.94 -8.03
CA ALA A 739 -38.93 -24.63 -6.87
C ALA A 739 -39.16 -25.62 -5.73
N HIS A 740 -40.43 -25.91 -5.39
CA HIS A 740 -40.76 -26.91 -4.36
C HIS A 740 -40.28 -28.31 -4.69
N LYS A 741 -40.33 -28.73 -5.96
CA LYS A 741 -39.79 -30.04 -6.39
C LYS A 741 -38.27 -30.14 -6.26
N LEU A 742 -37.57 -29.00 -6.28
CA LEU A 742 -36.14 -28.91 -6.02
C LEU A 742 -35.82 -28.75 -4.53
N GLY A 743 -36.83 -28.70 -3.65
CA GLY A 743 -36.67 -28.49 -2.21
C GLY A 743 -36.45 -27.02 -1.81
N LEU A 744 -36.67 -26.09 -2.74
CA LEU A 744 -36.46 -24.65 -2.54
C LEU A 744 -37.74 -23.98 -2.05
N ARG A 745 -37.59 -22.94 -1.23
CA ARG A 745 -38.71 -22.08 -0.82
C ARG A 745 -38.85 -20.87 -1.74
N VAL A 746 -40.07 -20.37 -1.90
CA VAL A 746 -40.37 -19.29 -2.85
C VAL A 746 -40.77 -18.01 -2.15
N ILE A 747 -40.22 -16.89 -2.61
CA ILE A 747 -40.58 -15.53 -2.20
C ILE A 747 -41.18 -14.81 -3.42
N ALA A 748 -42.41 -14.33 -3.32
CA ALA A 748 -43.02 -13.52 -4.39
C ALA A 748 -42.87 -12.02 -4.11
N GLU A 749 -42.33 -11.27 -5.07
CA GLU A 749 -42.09 -9.83 -4.93
C GLU A 749 -43.16 -8.96 -5.58
N GLY A 750 -43.30 -7.73 -5.11
CA GLY A 750 -44.20 -6.75 -5.73
C GLY A 750 -45.68 -7.10 -5.54
N ILE A 751 -46.04 -7.72 -4.42
CA ILE A 751 -47.45 -7.93 -4.05
C ILE A 751 -48.05 -6.58 -3.67
N GLU A 752 -48.97 -6.08 -4.48
CA GLU A 752 -49.61 -4.77 -4.32
C GLU A 752 -51.11 -4.89 -4.02
N THR A 753 -51.74 -6.03 -4.32
CA THR A 753 -53.19 -6.22 -4.21
C THR A 753 -53.55 -7.56 -3.57
N GLU A 754 -54.73 -7.62 -2.94
CA GLU A 754 -55.28 -8.87 -2.37
C GLU A 754 -55.46 -9.97 -3.41
N ALA A 755 -55.90 -9.61 -4.61
CA ALA A 755 -56.09 -10.59 -5.66
C ALA A 755 -54.77 -11.32 -6.03
N GLN A 756 -53.64 -10.60 -6.03
CA GLN A 756 -52.31 -11.21 -6.24
C GLN A 756 -51.96 -12.16 -5.09
N LEU A 757 -52.23 -11.74 -3.85
CA LEU A 757 -52.02 -12.56 -2.66
C LEU A 757 -52.85 -13.85 -2.72
N ASP A 758 -54.13 -13.77 -3.08
CA ASP A 758 -55.03 -14.93 -3.20
C ASP A 758 -54.52 -15.93 -4.24
N PHE A 759 -54.05 -15.45 -5.40
CA PHE A 759 -53.44 -16.32 -6.41
C PHE A 759 -52.18 -17.00 -5.89
N LEU A 760 -51.26 -16.25 -5.29
CA LEU A 760 -50.02 -16.80 -4.74
C LEU A 760 -50.28 -17.83 -3.61
N ALA A 761 -51.26 -17.56 -2.75
CA ALA A 761 -51.71 -18.50 -1.73
C ALA A 761 -52.32 -19.77 -2.34
N SER A 762 -53.10 -19.63 -3.42
CA SER A 762 -53.67 -20.79 -4.14
C SER A 762 -52.61 -21.66 -4.82
N PHE A 763 -51.46 -21.08 -5.18
CA PHE A 763 -50.30 -21.79 -5.71
C PHE A 763 -49.37 -22.31 -4.61
N HIS A 764 -49.75 -22.18 -3.33
CA HIS A 764 -48.95 -22.56 -2.17
C HIS A 764 -47.58 -21.86 -2.07
N CYS A 765 -47.49 -20.61 -2.52
CA CYS A 765 -46.27 -19.80 -2.33
C CYS A 765 -45.94 -19.65 -0.84
N ASP A 766 -44.66 -19.74 -0.47
CA ASP A 766 -44.23 -19.78 0.93
C ASP A 766 -44.23 -18.39 1.59
N LEU A 767 -43.61 -17.43 0.89
CA LEU A 767 -43.27 -16.11 1.41
C LEU A 767 -43.66 -15.03 0.40
N GLY A 768 -43.95 -13.83 0.87
CA GLY A 768 -44.22 -12.69 -0.01
C GLY A 768 -43.77 -11.36 0.55
N GLN A 769 -43.50 -10.45 -0.38
CA GLN A 769 -43.03 -9.10 -0.15
C GLN A 769 -43.69 -8.14 -1.13
N GLY A 770 -44.03 -6.95 -0.66
CA GLY A 770 -44.62 -5.91 -1.53
C GLY A 770 -45.33 -4.82 -0.75
N TYR A 771 -45.84 -3.84 -1.49
CA TYR A 771 -46.47 -2.65 -0.91
C TYR A 771 -47.84 -2.91 -0.29
N LEU A 772 -48.44 -4.07 -0.54
CA LEU A 772 -49.63 -4.53 0.17
C LEU A 772 -49.36 -4.63 1.69
N TYR A 773 -48.14 -5.08 2.05
CA TYR A 773 -47.71 -5.17 3.44
C TYR A 773 -47.11 -3.84 3.89
N ALA A 774 -45.90 -3.54 3.41
CA ALA A 774 -45.21 -2.31 3.72
C ALA A 774 -44.25 -1.92 2.61
N LYS A 775 -44.08 -0.61 2.42
CA LYS A 775 -42.94 -0.06 1.69
C LYS A 775 -41.66 -0.29 2.50
N PRO A 776 -40.46 -0.09 1.92
CA PRO A 776 -39.23 -0.10 2.71
C PRO A 776 -39.27 0.95 3.83
N LEU A 777 -39.01 0.53 5.07
CA LEU A 777 -39.15 1.32 6.29
C LEU A 777 -37.79 1.57 6.95
N THR A 778 -37.68 2.68 7.68
CA THR A 778 -36.56 2.89 8.61
C THR A 778 -36.68 1.94 9.80
N VAL A 779 -35.59 1.79 10.56
CA VAL A 779 -35.54 0.96 11.76
C VAL A 779 -36.67 1.31 12.74
N ASP A 780 -36.84 2.60 13.02
CA ASP A 780 -37.85 3.09 13.98
C ASP A 780 -39.29 2.81 13.54
N ALA A 781 -39.54 2.80 12.22
CA ALA A 781 -40.88 2.53 11.67
C ALA A 781 -41.18 1.03 11.57
N LEU A 782 -40.16 0.19 11.40
CA LEU A 782 -40.34 -1.26 11.28
C LEU A 782 -40.45 -1.95 12.64
N GLN A 783 -39.75 -1.46 13.67
CA GLN A 783 -39.72 -2.11 14.98
C GLN A 783 -41.12 -2.37 15.59
N PRO A 784 -42.08 -1.42 15.56
CA PRO A 784 -43.43 -1.68 16.08
C PRO A 784 -44.17 -2.81 15.34
N LEU A 785 -43.94 -2.95 14.02
CA LEU A 785 -44.54 -4.03 13.22
C LEU A 785 -43.97 -5.39 13.64
N LEU A 786 -42.67 -5.46 13.93
CA LEU A 786 -42.03 -6.68 14.44
C LEU A 786 -42.56 -7.08 15.83
N GLU A 787 -42.83 -6.12 16.70
CA GLU A 787 -43.39 -6.35 18.04
C GLU A 787 -44.83 -6.89 17.99
N SER A 788 -45.63 -6.43 17.03
CA SER A 788 -47.03 -6.87 16.84
C SER A 788 -47.17 -8.31 16.33
N LYS A 789 -46.09 -8.92 15.81
CA LYS A 789 -45.97 -10.32 15.35
C LYS A 789 -46.93 -10.79 14.25
N GLN A 790 -47.99 -10.04 13.90
CA GLN A 790 -48.91 -10.34 12.81
C GLN A 790 -49.29 -9.07 12.06
N PHE A 791 -49.39 -9.17 10.73
CA PHE A 791 -50.09 -8.18 9.93
C PHE A 791 -51.60 -8.43 10.07
N ASP A 792 -52.22 -7.90 11.13
CA ASP A 792 -53.68 -7.82 11.20
C ASP A 792 -54.16 -6.78 10.16
N GLY A 793 -55.07 -7.18 9.28
CA GLY A 793 -55.45 -6.41 8.10
C GLY A 793 -55.75 -4.92 8.35
N TYR A 794 -55.19 -4.09 7.47
CA TYR A 794 -55.70 -2.80 6.97
C TYR A 794 -56.04 -1.67 7.94
N GLU A 795 -55.12 -1.22 8.79
CA GLU A 795 -55.30 0.09 9.45
C GLU A 795 -54.09 1.04 9.48
N LEU A 796 -53.01 0.79 8.72
CA LEU A 796 -51.78 1.60 8.81
C LEU A 796 -51.28 2.23 7.50
N ILE A 797 -52.12 2.40 6.47
CA ILE A 797 -51.68 3.04 5.20
C ILE A 797 -51.86 4.58 5.18
N GLU A 798 -52.51 5.20 6.17
CA GLU A 798 -52.59 6.67 6.25
C GLU A 798 -52.16 7.21 7.62
N ARG A 799 -50.86 7.24 7.91
CA ARG A 799 -50.25 8.24 8.80
C ARG A 799 -48.81 8.56 8.44
#